data_AF-A0A2V7RHG2-F1
#
_entry.id   AF-A0A2V7RHG2-F1
#
_cell.length_a   1.000
_cell.length_b   1.000
_cell.length_c   1.000
_cell.angle_alpha   90.00
_cell.angle_beta   90.00
_cell.angle_gamma   90.00
#
_symmetry.space_group_name_H-M   'P 1'
#
loop_
_entity.id
_entity.type
_entity.pdbx_description
1 polymer ?
#
loop_
_entity_poly.entity_id
_entity_poly.type
_entity_poly.pdbx_seq_one_letter_code
_entity_poly.pdbx_strand_id
1 'polypeptide(L)'
;MASAVVARRGIVGSPRRGAAVVGADPGPLRARARMARRAPRLVALWCLAAGPAAAQLRVTAVPIGGPAGVDSLARLGFEVAEVRSVDGRLFAVIVSEPRSEQRLAAVGYLVQPLAIAPTAAIAPADTYRVYRSFEKPVTGIRATLAAWAAADTLIHVDSIGASLEGRPILAVKIGAATDAPGRPNVLFLGTHHAREWISTEVAMRLIRWLADSLPRSLLAARDIWVVPVENPDGYQYTFTADRLWRKNRRPNSDGTFGVDPNRNYPGLWGVDNAGSSPVPGAETYRGTAPASEPETQVMVAFHAAHPPVVAVSYHSYTGLVLYPYGFRPGELAPDQAVFHALAGSDLAPFVRDSVPASIRSAYHPGPGWTLYPTNGEYTEWAYRAHQTIAFTTELTSGCCTPDSGYYYGFAFPDDSALVERVFRDNLPFAVAAIQAAGALPVAESRVESVWPEVRVSLDAAAPAPASLTVRNASGQLLTRNALADSLWRGRLWYSWRSDVSVDTARAVRVNGAGGGLAAELITLAGAEDGDGGWTGWTRSPEALMGTWSWSATGEDTLTSPSVDLRGRTRVWLQLWNKHRGSVYQPAQRGLVQFSADSGATWSDVYAVTGDGPAWYPVRVDLPAASGTPRARVRFVATGGFAWWVDAVGFATDSTSVFQVLTVAAAVGVSENPVRSDQVVVSWPLGVTAARVGIYTFTGDRLISATVAPPNNEFVWDLTAGGRRVANGAYLVIVQVDGRVSRQRLFVTRSGQ
;
A
#
# COMPACT_ATOMS: atom_id res chain seq x y z
N MET A 1 -7.78 -57.85 25.32
CA MET A 1 -8.28 -57.45 26.65
C MET A 1 -8.48 -55.93 26.58
N ALA A 2 -9.63 -55.36 26.20
CA ALA A 2 -10.99 -55.43 26.78
C ALA A 2 -10.93 -55.13 28.29
N SER A 3 -11.58 -54.13 28.90
CA SER A 3 -12.82 -53.40 28.63
C SER A 3 -12.86 -52.13 29.52
N ALA A 4 -13.35 -50.99 29.04
CA ALA A 4 -14.73 -50.44 29.08
C ALA A 4 -15.15 -49.82 30.44
N VAL A 5 -15.42 -48.50 30.55
CA VAL A 5 -16.60 -47.66 30.16
C VAL A 5 -17.79 -47.75 31.16
N VAL A 6 -18.46 -46.59 31.35
CA VAL A 6 -19.88 -46.36 31.72
C VAL A 6 -20.12 -46.13 33.24
N ALA A 7 -20.96 -45.24 33.79
CA ALA A 7 -21.99 -44.24 33.40
C ALA A 7 -22.11 -43.25 34.60
N ARG A 8 -22.36 -41.94 34.45
CA ARG A 8 -23.58 -41.19 34.04
C ARG A 8 -24.71 -41.09 35.10
N ARG A 9 -25.23 -39.84 35.19
CA ARG A 9 -26.51 -39.32 35.76
C ARG A 9 -26.49 -39.03 37.28
N GLY A 10 -26.99 -37.91 37.78
CA GLY A 10 -27.63 -36.75 37.16
C GLY A 10 -28.51 -36.01 38.20
N ILE A 11 -28.71 -34.72 37.93
CA ILE A 11 -29.96 -33.96 38.16
C ILE A 11 -30.22 -33.33 39.55
N VAL A 12 -30.08 -32.00 39.55
CA VAL A 12 -31.01 -30.93 40.00
C VAL A 12 -31.38 -30.81 41.48
N GLY A 13 -31.20 -29.60 42.02
CA GLY A 13 -31.91 -29.14 43.22
C GLY A 13 -31.27 -27.92 43.89
N SER A 14 -31.50 -26.73 43.32
CA SER A 14 -31.37 -25.45 44.04
C SER A 14 -32.65 -25.23 44.88
N PRO A 15 -32.87 -24.11 45.62
CA PRO A 15 -31.99 -23.03 46.09
C PRO A 15 -32.32 -22.57 47.55
N ARG A 16 -31.70 -21.44 47.97
CA ARG A 16 -32.15 -20.47 49.01
C ARG A 16 -31.93 -20.90 50.48
N ARG A 17 -31.69 -20.03 51.46
CA ARG A 17 -31.47 -18.57 51.61
C ARG A 17 -31.10 -18.36 53.10
N GLY A 18 -30.46 -17.23 53.39
CA GLY A 18 -30.54 -16.55 54.70
C GLY A 18 -29.28 -16.73 55.55
N ALA A 19 -28.42 -15.72 55.70
CA ALA A 19 -28.61 -14.50 56.53
C ALA A 19 -28.73 -14.88 58.02
N ALA A 20 -28.16 -14.22 59.02
CA ALA A 20 -27.32 -13.03 59.16
C ALA A 20 -26.86 -13.07 60.65
N VAL A 21 -25.59 -12.80 60.95
CA VAL A 21 -25.08 -11.59 61.64
C VAL A 21 -25.21 -11.60 63.18
N VAL A 22 -24.26 -10.90 63.81
CA VAL A 22 -24.12 -10.46 65.21
C VAL A 22 -23.54 -11.54 66.14
N GLY A 23 -22.39 -11.39 66.81
CA GLY A 23 -21.65 -10.20 67.24
C GLY A 23 -21.64 -10.16 68.77
N ALA A 24 -20.45 -10.08 69.39
CA ALA A 24 -20.15 -9.36 70.64
C ALA A 24 -18.92 -9.98 71.37
N ASP A 25 -17.90 -9.14 71.50
CA ASP A 25 -16.80 -9.19 72.48
C ASP A 25 -17.36 -8.95 73.90
N PRO A 26 -16.68 -9.30 75.03
CA PRO A 26 -15.55 -8.49 75.53
C PRO A 26 -14.46 -9.24 76.35
N GLY A 27 -13.25 -8.67 76.43
CA GLY A 27 -12.07 -9.17 77.20
C GLY A 27 -12.18 -9.08 78.74
N PRO A 28 -11.11 -8.80 79.52
CA PRO A 28 -9.66 -8.91 79.30
C PRO A 28 -8.93 -9.69 80.46
N LEU A 29 -7.58 -9.81 80.43
CA LEU A 29 -6.62 -9.66 81.56
C LEU A 29 -5.30 -10.47 81.40
N ARG A 30 -4.18 -9.71 81.33
CA ARG A 30 -2.86 -9.82 82.04
C ARG A 30 -2.13 -11.19 82.11
N ALA A 31 -0.80 -11.32 82.10
CA ALA A 31 0.39 -10.48 81.83
C ALA A 31 1.66 -11.38 82.05
N ARG A 32 2.83 -10.90 81.56
CA ARG A 32 4.26 -11.22 81.89
C ARG A 32 5.00 -12.06 80.82
N ALA A 33 5.82 -11.45 79.95
CA ALA A 33 7.17 -10.84 80.11
C ALA A 33 8.27 -11.91 80.35
N ARG A 34 9.44 -11.97 79.68
CA ARG A 34 10.39 -11.00 79.07
C ARG A 34 11.18 -11.74 77.95
N MET A 35 11.76 -11.12 76.92
CA MET A 35 13.05 -10.37 76.85
C MET A 35 13.39 -10.32 75.33
N ALA A 36 14.01 -9.35 74.66
CA ALA A 36 14.49 -8.01 74.93
C ALA A 36 14.89 -7.35 73.58
N ARG A 37 15.03 -6.02 73.61
CA ARG A 37 15.95 -5.14 72.85
C ARG A 37 15.28 -4.09 71.93
N ARG A 38 15.24 -2.87 72.50
CA ARG A 38 15.51 -1.55 71.92
C ARG A 38 14.85 -1.18 70.58
N ALA A 39 13.85 -0.29 70.67
CA ALA A 39 13.41 0.59 69.59
C ALA A 39 14.48 1.64 69.24
N PRO A 40 14.38 2.25 68.04
CA PRO A 40 13.90 3.64 68.03
C PRO A 40 12.93 3.98 66.88
N ARG A 41 11.98 4.85 67.22
CA ARG A 41 11.34 5.91 66.40
C ARG A 41 10.77 5.52 65.02
N LEU A 42 9.47 5.26 65.00
CA LEU A 42 8.60 5.35 63.82
C LEU A 42 8.58 6.79 63.27
N VAL A 43 9.22 7.00 62.13
CA VAL A 43 8.83 8.03 61.17
C VAL A 43 7.82 7.36 60.24
N ALA A 44 6.58 7.81 60.25
CA ALA A 44 5.59 7.40 59.27
C ALA A 44 5.95 8.04 57.92
N LEU A 45 6.70 7.31 57.08
CA LEU A 45 6.79 7.62 55.65
C LEU A 45 5.48 7.17 55.01
N TRP A 46 4.66 8.13 54.59
CA TRP A 46 3.66 7.88 53.56
C TRP A 46 4.43 7.61 52.26
N CYS A 47 4.77 6.35 52.00
CA CYS A 47 5.14 5.91 50.67
C CYS A 47 3.87 5.94 49.82
N LEU A 48 3.61 7.08 49.18
CA LEU A 48 2.91 7.09 47.90
C LEU A 48 3.77 6.22 46.98
N ALA A 49 3.40 4.94 46.83
CA ALA A 49 3.90 4.13 45.75
C ALA A 49 3.39 4.76 44.46
N ALA A 50 4.18 5.68 43.90
CA ALA A 50 4.07 6.02 42.50
C ALA A 50 4.21 4.71 41.74
N GLY A 51 3.12 4.25 41.13
CA GLY A 51 3.21 3.20 40.12
C GLY A 51 4.27 3.62 39.08
N PRO A 52 4.98 2.68 38.44
CA PRO A 52 5.95 3.05 37.42
C PRO A 52 5.23 3.93 36.41
N ALA A 53 5.68 5.17 36.26
CA ALA A 53 5.22 6.04 35.18
C ALA A 53 5.36 5.23 33.88
N ALA A 54 4.27 5.13 33.11
CA ALA A 54 4.33 4.50 31.79
C ALA A 54 5.54 5.10 31.06
N ALA A 55 6.45 4.25 30.61
CA ALA A 55 7.70 4.71 30.04
C ALA A 55 7.37 5.51 28.78
N GLN A 56 7.62 6.82 28.80
CA GLN A 56 7.18 7.73 27.75
C GLN A 56 7.86 7.39 26.43
N LEU A 57 7.08 7.29 25.35
CA LEU A 57 7.60 7.11 24.00
C LEU A 57 8.54 8.27 23.64
N ARG A 58 9.61 7.97 22.90
CA ARG A 58 10.57 8.96 22.40
C ARG A 58 11.04 8.61 21.00
N VAL A 59 11.49 9.64 20.28
CA VAL A 59 12.10 9.49 18.96
C VAL A 59 13.55 9.06 19.16
N THR A 60 13.94 8.00 18.44
CA THR A 60 15.26 7.38 18.55
C THR A 60 15.82 7.05 17.17
N ALA A 61 17.14 7.09 17.03
CA ALA A 61 17.87 6.58 15.88
C ALA A 61 18.45 5.21 16.19
N VAL A 62 18.39 4.33 15.20
CA VAL A 62 19.03 3.02 15.18
C VAL A 62 19.95 2.95 13.97
N PRO A 63 21.28 2.75 14.14
CA PRO A 63 22.18 2.55 13.02
C PRO A 63 21.74 1.34 12.19
N ILE A 64 21.74 1.50 10.87
CA ILE A 64 21.41 0.43 9.92
C ILE A 64 22.50 0.30 8.87
N GLY A 65 22.74 -0.93 8.39
CA GLY A 65 23.69 -1.21 7.32
C GLY A 65 23.14 -0.99 5.90
N GLY A 66 21.86 -0.63 5.77
CA GLY A 66 21.15 -0.51 4.49
C GLY A 66 19.68 -0.92 4.60
N PRO A 67 18.98 -1.12 3.46
CA PRO A 67 17.54 -1.42 3.40
C PRO A 67 17.12 -2.63 4.24
N ALA A 68 17.94 -3.69 4.29
CA ALA A 68 17.65 -4.88 5.12
C ALA A 68 17.54 -4.57 6.63
N GLY A 69 18.16 -3.48 7.08
CA GLY A 69 18.01 -2.98 8.46
C GLY A 69 16.62 -2.43 8.74
N VAL A 70 16.02 -1.73 7.77
CA VAL A 70 14.64 -1.21 7.84
C VAL A 70 13.65 -2.37 7.95
N ASP A 71 13.77 -3.36 7.06
CA ASP A 71 12.91 -4.56 7.09
C ASP A 71 13.03 -5.33 8.41
N SER A 72 14.23 -5.37 8.98
CA SER A 72 14.48 -6.08 10.25
C SER A 72 13.80 -5.37 11.42
N LEU A 73 13.83 -4.04 11.46
CA LEU A 73 13.10 -3.25 12.45
C LEU A 73 11.58 -3.41 12.27
N ALA A 74 11.08 -3.39 11.03
CA ALA A 74 9.68 -3.63 10.72
C ALA A 74 9.21 -5.02 11.19
N ARG A 75 10.00 -6.06 10.95
CA ARG A 75 9.73 -7.43 11.44
C ARG A 75 9.73 -7.54 12.96
N LEU A 76 10.45 -6.66 13.66
CA LEU A 76 10.43 -6.55 15.12
C LEU A 76 9.25 -5.73 15.66
N GLY A 77 8.37 -5.24 14.78
CA GLY A 77 7.16 -4.49 15.12
C GLY A 77 7.38 -2.99 15.31
N PHE A 78 8.51 -2.46 14.86
CA PHE A 78 8.79 -1.02 14.87
C PHE A 78 8.43 -0.38 13.53
N GLU A 79 7.79 0.77 13.59
CA GLU A 79 7.66 1.64 12.42
C GLU A 79 8.96 2.42 12.22
N VAL A 80 9.50 2.35 11.00
CA VAL A 80 10.59 3.23 10.57
C VAL A 80 9.97 4.48 9.96
N ALA A 81 10.07 5.59 10.68
CA ALA A 81 9.48 6.86 10.29
C ALA A 81 10.36 7.64 9.29
N GLU A 82 11.69 7.43 9.33
CA GLU A 82 12.64 8.06 8.41
C GLU A 82 13.95 7.27 8.34
N VAL A 83 14.70 7.44 7.25
CA VAL A 83 16.12 7.05 7.18
C VAL A 83 16.99 8.29 7.01
N ARG A 84 17.85 8.56 7.98
CA ARG A 84 18.81 9.67 7.96
C ARG A 84 20.21 9.18 7.58
N SER A 85 20.95 9.99 6.83
CA SER A 85 22.39 9.82 6.62
C SER A 85 23.14 10.88 7.42
N VAL A 86 24.03 10.47 8.32
CA VAL A 86 24.88 11.37 9.11
C VAL A 86 26.32 10.90 8.94
N ASP A 87 27.19 11.77 8.42
CA ASP A 87 28.60 11.46 8.11
C ASP A 87 28.78 10.17 7.29
N GLY A 88 27.87 9.94 6.33
CA GLY A 88 27.88 8.75 5.46
C GLY A 88 27.36 7.46 6.11
N ARG A 89 26.88 7.51 7.37
CA ARG A 89 26.25 6.37 8.06
C ARG A 89 24.74 6.51 8.07
N LEU A 90 24.04 5.39 7.85
CA LEU A 90 22.58 5.35 7.83
C LEU A 90 21.99 5.06 9.21
N PHE A 91 20.91 5.76 9.54
CA PHE A 91 20.14 5.60 10.78
C PHE A 91 18.65 5.53 10.45
N ALA A 92 17.97 4.49 10.93
CA ALA A 92 16.51 4.43 10.96
C ALA A 92 16.00 5.24 12.16
N VAL A 93 15.08 6.17 11.92
CA VAL A 93 14.36 6.89 12.97
C VAL A 93 13.11 6.09 13.33
N ILE A 94 12.97 5.71 14.59
CA ILE A 94 11.84 4.98 15.13
C ILE A 94 11.29 5.69 16.37
N VAL A 95 10.03 5.44 16.69
CA VAL A 95 9.47 5.78 18.00
C VAL A 95 9.57 4.55 18.90
N SER A 96 10.17 4.71 20.07
CA SER A 96 10.41 3.60 21.00
C SER A 96 10.25 4.02 22.46
N GLU A 97 10.02 3.05 23.33
CA GLU A 97 10.06 3.19 24.79
C GLU A 97 11.27 2.45 25.37
N PRO A 98 11.76 2.81 26.57
CA PRO A 98 12.91 2.16 27.22
C PRO A 98 12.90 0.63 27.22
N ARG A 99 11.73 0.00 27.40
CA ARG A 99 11.61 -1.46 27.37
C ARG A 99 11.85 -2.03 25.97
N SER A 100 11.28 -1.40 24.95
CA SER A 100 11.47 -1.79 23.56
C SER A 100 12.91 -1.55 23.09
N GLU A 101 13.58 -0.52 23.60
CA GLU A 101 15.00 -0.27 23.37
C GLU A 101 15.89 -1.36 24.00
N GLN A 102 15.55 -1.84 25.20
CA GLN A 102 16.25 -2.98 25.81
C GLN A 102 16.09 -4.25 24.96
N ARG A 103 14.91 -4.47 24.36
CA ARG A 103 14.73 -5.59 23.40
C ARG A 103 15.58 -5.42 22.15
N LEU A 104 15.65 -4.20 21.61
CA LEU A 104 16.50 -3.88 20.46
C LEU A 104 17.98 -4.11 20.78
N ALA A 105 18.44 -3.66 21.95
CA ALA A 105 19.80 -3.92 22.43
C ALA A 105 20.09 -5.41 22.60
N ALA A 106 19.14 -6.19 23.10
CA ALA A 106 19.28 -7.64 23.26
C ALA A 106 19.45 -8.40 21.93
N VAL A 107 18.99 -7.83 20.81
CA VAL A 107 19.19 -8.38 19.46
C VAL A 107 20.27 -7.63 18.66
N GLY A 108 21.09 -6.81 19.32
CA GLY A 108 22.29 -6.20 18.76
C GLY A 108 22.13 -4.79 18.18
N TYR A 109 20.97 -4.14 18.32
CA TYR A 109 20.78 -2.76 17.88
C TYR A 109 21.24 -1.76 18.95
N LEU A 110 22.06 -0.80 18.54
CA LEU A 110 22.39 0.36 19.37
C LEU A 110 21.31 1.43 19.16
N VAL A 111 20.58 1.80 20.21
CA VAL A 111 19.54 2.84 20.12
C VAL A 111 20.05 4.14 20.74
N GLN A 112 19.83 5.26 20.04
CA GLN A 112 20.25 6.59 20.49
C GLN A 112 19.06 7.55 20.45
N PRO A 113 18.77 8.32 21.52
CA PRO A 113 17.76 9.37 21.45
C PRO A 113 18.09 10.43 20.39
N LEU A 114 17.08 10.88 19.64
CA LEU A 114 17.23 12.05 18.77
C LEU A 114 16.92 13.34 19.52
N ALA A 115 17.72 14.38 19.30
CA ALA A 115 17.39 15.72 19.76
C ALA A 115 16.25 16.31 18.91
N ILE A 116 15.15 16.69 19.55
CA ILE A 116 14.06 17.45 18.93
C ILE A 116 14.55 18.88 18.72
N ALA A 117 14.20 19.49 17.58
CA ALA A 117 14.57 20.87 17.28
C ALA A 117 14.12 21.83 18.41
N PRO A 118 15.00 22.73 18.90
CA PRO A 118 14.73 23.57 20.06
C PRO A 118 13.67 24.67 19.84
N THR A 119 13.09 24.77 18.64
CA THR A 119 12.00 25.72 18.33
C THR A 119 10.64 25.32 18.92
N ALA A 120 10.51 24.18 19.57
CA ALA A 120 9.47 23.95 20.58
C ALA A 120 9.93 22.82 21.51
N ALA A 121 10.23 23.13 22.77
CA ALA A 121 9.93 22.15 23.81
C ALA A 121 8.46 21.72 23.60
N ILE A 122 8.16 20.42 23.71
CA ILE A 122 6.77 19.95 23.80
C ILE A 122 6.11 20.83 24.85
N ALA A 123 5.29 21.77 24.39
CA ALA A 123 4.69 22.73 25.27
C ALA A 123 3.70 21.94 26.13
N PRO A 124 3.54 22.25 27.43
CA PRO A 124 2.55 21.56 28.24
C PRO A 124 1.20 21.54 27.51
N ALA A 125 0.51 20.40 27.60
CA ALA A 125 -0.88 20.28 27.20
C ALA A 125 -1.62 21.58 27.55
N ASP A 126 -2.28 22.21 26.58
CA ASP A 126 -2.95 23.52 26.65
C ASP A 126 -2.19 24.81 26.33
N THR A 127 -0.90 24.77 26.01
CA THR A 127 -0.15 25.98 25.61
C THR A 127 0.05 26.14 24.10
N TYR A 128 -0.28 25.12 23.31
CA TYR A 128 -0.28 25.17 21.85
C TYR A 128 -1.33 26.15 21.31
N ARG A 129 -0.97 26.89 20.25
CA ARG A 129 -1.78 27.91 19.58
C ARG A 129 -2.44 27.40 18.31
N VAL A 130 -1.73 26.58 17.53
CA VAL A 130 -2.23 25.99 16.28
C VAL A 130 -2.80 24.60 16.55
N TYR A 131 -2.01 23.72 17.17
CA TYR A 131 -2.47 22.37 17.49
C TYR A 131 -3.38 22.36 18.71
N ARG A 132 -4.59 21.81 18.55
CA ARG A 132 -5.65 21.88 19.56
C ARG A 132 -6.12 20.48 19.87
N SER A 133 -6.28 20.15 21.15
CA SER A 133 -6.84 18.85 21.54
C SER A 133 -8.27 18.70 21.06
N PHE A 134 -8.76 17.46 21.00
CA PHE A 134 -10.11 17.18 20.50
C PHE A 134 -11.18 17.86 21.37
N GLU A 135 -11.00 17.81 22.70
CA GLU A 135 -12.04 18.14 23.67
C GLU A 135 -11.86 19.47 24.41
N LYS A 136 -10.76 20.22 24.15
CA LYS A 136 -10.53 21.49 24.85
C LYS A 136 -11.77 22.39 24.77
N PRO A 137 -12.30 22.89 25.90
CA PRO A 137 -13.45 23.77 25.89
C PRO A 137 -13.19 25.00 25.01
N VAL A 138 -14.19 25.40 24.22
CA VAL A 138 -14.19 26.56 23.31
C VAL A 138 -13.24 26.45 22.11
N THR A 139 -12.01 25.98 22.30
CA THR A 139 -10.95 26.05 21.30
C THR A 139 -10.51 24.68 20.76
N GLY A 140 -11.00 23.57 21.31
CA GLY A 140 -10.71 22.23 20.80
C GLY A 140 -11.34 21.98 19.43
N ILE A 141 -10.94 20.89 18.78
CA ILE A 141 -11.42 20.53 17.43
C ILE A 141 -12.96 20.43 17.40
N ARG A 142 -13.55 19.68 18.34
CA ARG A 142 -15.01 19.50 18.43
C ARG A 142 -15.75 20.83 18.60
N ALA A 143 -15.27 21.67 19.52
CA ALA A 143 -15.88 22.97 19.80
C ALA A 143 -15.75 23.94 18.60
N THR A 144 -14.60 23.93 17.92
CA THR A 144 -14.35 24.75 16.73
C THR A 144 -15.30 24.37 15.60
N LEU A 145 -15.44 23.08 15.29
CA LEU A 145 -16.35 22.61 14.23
C LEU A 145 -17.80 22.97 14.53
N ALA A 146 -18.24 22.81 15.79
CA ALA A 146 -19.58 23.22 16.20
C ALA A 146 -19.80 24.73 16.04
N ALA A 147 -18.81 25.56 16.42
CA ALA A 147 -18.88 27.00 16.25
C ALA A 147 -18.91 27.41 14.77
N TRP A 148 -18.14 26.74 13.91
CA TRP A 148 -18.16 26.98 12.46
C TRP A 148 -19.51 26.62 11.84
N ALA A 149 -20.08 25.47 12.17
CA ALA A 149 -21.39 25.07 11.67
C ALA A 149 -22.52 26.03 12.14
N ALA A 150 -22.43 26.54 13.36
CA ALA A 150 -23.39 27.52 13.87
C ALA A 150 -23.27 28.90 13.18
N ALA A 151 -22.07 29.26 12.71
CA ALA A 151 -21.79 30.56 12.11
C ALA A 151 -21.89 30.58 10.57
N ASP A 152 -21.77 29.42 9.91
CA ASP A 152 -21.68 29.30 8.46
C ASP A 152 -22.59 28.17 7.94
N THR A 153 -23.65 28.55 7.24
CA THR A 153 -24.67 27.61 6.72
C THR A 153 -24.15 26.65 5.64
N LEU A 154 -22.93 26.83 5.16
CA LEU A 154 -22.29 25.91 4.22
C LEU A 154 -21.57 24.77 4.92
N ILE A 155 -21.34 24.86 6.24
CA ILE A 155 -20.61 23.86 7.02
C ILE A 155 -21.63 23.06 7.82
N HIS A 156 -21.79 21.78 7.47
CA HIS A 156 -22.64 20.84 8.19
C HIS A 156 -21.74 19.85 8.92
N VAL A 157 -21.94 19.68 10.22
CA VAL A 157 -21.11 18.80 11.06
C VAL A 157 -22.01 17.73 11.66
N ASP A 158 -21.70 16.48 11.35
CA ASP A 158 -22.43 15.31 11.83
C ASP A 158 -21.52 14.38 12.61
N SER A 159 -22.06 13.76 13.66
CA SER A 159 -21.40 12.63 14.30
C SER A 159 -21.77 11.35 13.55
N ILE A 160 -20.78 10.70 12.96
CA ILE A 160 -20.96 9.48 12.16
C ILE A 160 -20.83 8.19 13.00
N GLY A 161 -20.54 8.35 14.28
CA GLY A 161 -20.39 7.28 15.26
C GLY A 161 -19.53 7.75 16.44
N ALA A 162 -19.13 6.79 17.28
CA ALA A 162 -18.31 7.06 18.45
C ALA A 162 -17.08 6.15 18.51
N SER A 163 -16.00 6.67 19.08
CA SER A 163 -14.77 5.94 19.39
C SER A 163 -14.95 5.00 20.59
N LEU A 164 -13.90 4.25 20.93
CA LEU A 164 -13.88 3.35 22.10
C LEU A 164 -14.22 4.04 23.43
N GLU A 165 -13.73 5.26 23.64
CA GLU A 165 -13.98 6.05 24.86
C GLU A 165 -15.22 6.95 24.73
N GLY A 166 -16.04 6.76 23.68
CA GLY A 166 -17.32 7.45 23.50
C GLY A 166 -17.22 8.86 22.91
N ARG A 167 -16.07 9.25 22.36
CA ARG A 167 -15.95 10.54 21.66
C ARG A 167 -16.60 10.45 20.28
N PRO A 168 -17.34 11.47 19.84
CA PRO A 168 -17.94 11.45 18.51
C PRO A 168 -16.85 11.50 17.45
N ILE A 169 -16.97 10.69 16.42
CA ILE A 169 -16.21 10.86 15.17
C ILE A 169 -17.03 11.79 14.30
N LEU A 170 -16.42 12.92 13.92
CA LEU A 170 -17.12 14.04 13.26
C LEU A 170 -16.79 14.08 11.77
N ALA A 171 -17.81 14.00 10.93
CA ALA A 171 -17.72 14.28 9.50
C ALA A 171 -18.26 15.69 9.22
N VAL A 172 -17.59 16.39 8.33
CA VAL A 172 -17.94 17.75 7.92
C VAL A 172 -18.29 17.75 6.45
N LYS A 173 -19.52 18.14 6.12
CA LYS A 173 -19.95 18.36 4.76
C LYS A 173 -19.89 19.84 4.40
N ILE A 174 -19.36 20.15 3.22
CA ILE A 174 -19.29 21.52 2.71
C ILE A 174 -20.26 21.71 1.54
N GLY A 175 -21.12 22.74 1.61
CA GLY A 175 -22.09 23.09 0.58
C GLY A 175 -23.51 22.65 0.93
N ALA A 176 -24.11 21.80 0.08
CA ALA A 176 -25.46 21.28 0.32
C ALA A 176 -25.47 20.25 1.46
N ALA A 177 -26.47 20.30 2.34
CA ALA A 177 -26.52 19.47 3.56
C ALA A 177 -26.67 17.96 3.31
N THR A 178 -27.33 17.55 2.23
CA THR A 178 -27.61 16.13 1.92
C THR A 178 -26.98 15.74 0.61
N ASP A 179 -26.64 14.47 0.40
CA ASP A 179 -26.11 13.97 -0.88
C ASP A 179 -27.15 14.04 -1.98
N ALA A 180 -26.70 14.03 -3.24
CA ALA A 180 -27.57 13.91 -4.40
C ALA A 180 -26.97 12.94 -5.44
N PRO A 181 -27.76 12.06 -6.09
CA PRO A 181 -27.25 11.08 -7.06
C PRO A 181 -26.40 11.66 -8.21
N GLY A 182 -26.62 12.93 -8.58
CA GLY A 182 -25.87 13.63 -9.62
C GLY A 182 -24.59 14.33 -9.14
N ARG A 183 -24.25 14.24 -7.85
CA ARG A 183 -23.06 14.86 -7.27
C ARG A 183 -22.14 13.78 -6.73
N PRO A 184 -20.96 13.58 -7.33
CA PRO A 184 -20.03 12.58 -6.84
C PRO A 184 -19.46 12.97 -5.48
N ASN A 185 -19.33 11.97 -4.60
CA ASN A 185 -18.75 12.12 -3.28
C ASN A 185 -17.21 12.21 -3.38
N VAL A 186 -16.64 13.12 -2.58
CA VAL A 186 -15.19 13.30 -2.39
C VAL A 186 -14.91 13.28 -0.90
N LEU A 187 -13.93 12.49 -0.47
CA LEU A 187 -13.64 12.29 0.95
C LEU A 187 -12.21 12.65 1.30
N PHE A 188 -12.03 13.54 2.27
CA PHE A 188 -10.75 13.83 2.90
C PHE A 188 -10.73 13.30 4.32
N LEU A 189 -9.70 12.55 4.68
CA LEU A 189 -9.52 11.97 6.01
C LEU A 189 -8.26 12.55 6.66
N GLY A 190 -8.28 12.68 7.97
CA GLY A 190 -7.11 13.03 8.75
C GLY A 190 -7.05 12.27 10.07
N THR A 191 -5.84 12.15 10.60
CA THR A 191 -5.58 11.62 11.95
C THR A 191 -6.04 10.18 12.16
N HIS A 192 -5.69 9.26 11.26
CA HIS A 192 -5.67 7.83 11.59
C HIS A 192 -4.70 7.56 12.75
N HIS A 193 -3.48 8.11 12.63
CA HIS A 193 -2.47 8.02 13.67
C HIS A 193 -2.47 9.28 14.53
N ALA A 194 -2.55 9.09 15.84
CA ALA A 194 -2.81 10.17 16.78
C ALA A 194 -1.70 11.23 16.87
N ARG A 195 -0.42 10.84 16.74
CA ARG A 195 0.74 11.74 16.85
C ARG A 195 0.93 12.67 15.66
N GLU A 196 0.18 12.49 14.57
CA GLU A 196 0.33 13.18 13.30
C GLU A 196 -0.49 14.48 13.27
N TRP A 197 -0.25 15.37 14.23
CA TRP A 197 -1.08 16.57 14.46
C TRP A 197 -1.25 17.48 13.25
N ILE A 198 -0.26 17.52 12.34
CA ILE A 198 -0.35 18.34 11.12
C ILE A 198 -1.39 17.81 10.13
N SER A 199 -1.68 16.51 10.13
CA SER A 199 -2.79 15.93 9.35
C SER A 199 -4.12 16.54 9.77
N THR A 200 -4.38 16.62 11.09
CA THR A 200 -5.58 17.27 11.64
C THR A 200 -5.70 18.72 11.18
N GLU A 201 -4.62 19.49 11.30
CA GLU A 201 -4.65 20.92 10.99
C GLU A 201 -4.75 21.22 9.49
N VAL A 202 -4.15 20.39 8.63
CA VAL A 202 -4.35 20.49 7.17
C VAL A 202 -5.82 20.21 6.82
N ALA A 203 -6.45 19.20 7.42
CA ALA A 203 -7.87 18.91 7.22
C ALA A 203 -8.79 20.04 7.74
N MET A 204 -8.48 20.62 8.91
CA MET A 204 -9.21 21.75 9.47
C MET A 204 -9.11 23.02 8.60
N ARG A 205 -7.92 23.31 8.06
CA ARG A 205 -7.72 24.43 7.13
C ARG A 205 -8.43 24.19 5.79
N LEU A 206 -8.45 22.94 5.32
CA LEU A 206 -9.21 22.57 4.14
C LEU A 206 -10.71 22.84 4.33
N ILE A 207 -11.31 22.43 5.46
CA ILE A 207 -12.73 22.71 5.78
C ILE A 207 -13.03 24.21 5.66
N ARG A 208 -12.22 25.06 6.32
CA ARG A 208 -12.42 26.52 6.31
C ARG A 208 -12.25 27.09 4.91
N TRP A 209 -11.19 26.69 4.20
CA TRP A 209 -10.93 27.16 2.84
C TRP A 209 -12.01 26.73 1.85
N LEU A 210 -12.55 25.51 1.97
CA LEU A 210 -13.63 25.05 1.11
C LEU A 210 -14.89 25.91 1.25
N ALA A 211 -15.25 26.27 2.49
CA ALA A 211 -16.39 27.14 2.77
C ALA A 211 -16.17 28.57 2.27
N ASP A 212 -14.96 29.12 2.45
CA ASP A 212 -14.62 30.50 2.09
C ASP A 212 -14.37 30.72 0.60
N SER A 213 -13.63 29.81 -0.03
CA SER A 213 -12.89 30.07 -1.26
C SER A 213 -13.14 29.08 -2.39
N LEU A 214 -13.68 27.88 -2.12
CA LEU A 214 -13.99 26.96 -3.21
C LEU A 214 -15.09 27.55 -4.10
N PRO A 215 -14.91 27.56 -5.44
CA PRO A 215 -15.94 28.03 -6.36
C PRO A 215 -17.30 27.41 -6.05
N ARG A 216 -18.35 28.23 -5.93
CA ARG A 216 -19.71 27.75 -5.63
C ARG A 216 -20.23 26.76 -6.67
N SER A 217 -19.76 26.85 -7.92
CA SER A 217 -20.04 25.87 -8.98
C SER A 217 -19.45 24.49 -8.70
N LEU A 218 -18.30 24.40 -8.01
CA LEU A 218 -17.75 23.13 -7.55
C LEU A 218 -18.57 22.58 -6.38
N LEU A 219 -18.86 23.38 -5.36
CA LEU A 219 -19.71 22.98 -4.23
C LEU A 219 -21.12 22.54 -4.66
N ALA A 220 -21.70 23.18 -5.67
CA ALA A 220 -23.05 22.85 -6.14
C ALA A 220 -23.13 21.52 -6.89
N ALA A 221 -21.99 21.00 -7.38
CA ALA A 221 -21.96 19.81 -8.24
C ALA A 221 -21.17 18.63 -7.65
N ARG A 222 -20.71 18.72 -6.40
CA ARG A 222 -20.00 17.64 -5.69
C ARG A 222 -20.45 17.59 -4.25
N ASP A 223 -20.44 16.40 -3.67
CA ASP A 223 -20.64 16.22 -2.24
C ASP A 223 -19.25 16.05 -1.60
N ILE A 224 -18.79 17.04 -0.84
CA ILE A 224 -17.42 17.09 -0.30
C ILE A 224 -17.48 16.88 1.21
N TRP A 225 -16.82 15.82 1.65
CA TRP A 225 -16.76 15.37 3.03
C TRP A 225 -15.33 15.46 3.56
N VAL A 226 -15.19 15.91 4.81
CA VAL A 226 -13.92 15.93 5.53
C VAL A 226 -14.11 15.31 6.92
N VAL A 227 -13.33 14.29 7.26
CA VAL A 227 -13.23 13.73 8.63
C VAL A 227 -11.86 14.12 9.17
N PRO A 228 -11.73 15.22 9.94
CA PRO A 228 -10.43 15.74 10.34
C PRO A 228 -9.74 14.89 11.42
N VAL A 229 -10.52 14.16 12.24
CA VAL A 229 -10.00 13.30 13.31
C VAL A 229 -10.74 11.97 13.31
N GLU A 230 -10.17 10.96 12.65
CA GLU A 230 -10.71 9.59 12.68
C GLU A 230 -10.47 8.89 14.03
N ASN A 231 -9.32 9.13 14.66
CA ASN A 231 -8.91 8.54 15.94
C ASN A 231 -8.96 9.58 17.08
N PRO A 232 -10.15 10.01 17.55
CA PRO A 232 -10.27 11.09 18.53
C PRO A 232 -9.73 10.70 19.92
N ASP A 233 -9.78 9.42 20.29
CA ASP A 233 -9.25 8.96 21.59
C ASP A 233 -7.73 8.99 21.62
N GLY A 234 -7.09 8.42 20.59
CA GLY A 234 -5.65 8.50 20.45
C GLY A 234 -5.20 9.96 20.34
N TYR A 235 -5.86 10.76 19.52
CA TYR A 235 -5.52 12.18 19.35
C TYR A 235 -5.61 12.93 20.68
N GLN A 236 -6.70 12.78 21.43
CA GLN A 236 -6.82 13.40 22.77
C GLN A 236 -5.71 12.93 23.72
N TYR A 237 -5.37 11.64 23.70
CA TYR A 237 -4.32 11.06 24.53
C TYR A 237 -2.94 11.68 24.28
N THR A 238 -2.66 12.13 23.05
CA THR A 238 -1.40 12.83 22.72
C THR A 238 -1.26 14.20 23.37
N PHE A 239 -2.37 14.82 23.78
CA PHE A 239 -2.34 16.05 24.57
C PHE A 239 -2.31 15.76 26.05
N THR A 240 -2.94 14.68 26.53
CA THR A 240 -3.10 14.46 27.99
C THR A 240 -2.03 13.58 28.62
N ALA A 241 -1.34 12.74 27.84
CA ALA A 241 -0.46 11.72 28.39
C ALA A 241 0.81 11.48 27.56
N ASP A 242 0.69 11.06 26.29
CA ASP A 242 1.85 10.70 25.47
C ASP A 242 1.77 11.27 24.04
N ARG A 243 2.55 12.33 23.81
CA ARG A 243 2.61 13.06 22.54
C ARG A 243 2.93 12.17 21.32
N LEU A 244 3.66 11.08 21.50
CA LEU A 244 4.10 10.22 20.40
C LEU A 244 3.22 8.97 20.24
N TRP A 245 2.08 8.92 20.94
CA TRP A 245 1.10 7.85 20.77
C TRP A 245 0.55 7.79 19.34
N ARG A 246 0.57 6.60 18.73
CA ARG A 246 0.12 6.37 17.34
C ARG A 246 -1.29 5.81 17.25
N LYS A 247 -1.55 4.74 18.00
CA LYS A 247 -2.72 3.85 17.86
C LYS A 247 -4.02 4.47 18.40
N ASN A 248 -5.14 3.75 18.31
CA ASN A 248 -6.31 4.07 19.14
C ASN A 248 -6.07 3.72 20.62
N ARG A 249 -7.12 3.69 21.46
CA ARG A 249 -7.01 3.46 22.91
C ARG A 249 -7.58 2.12 23.41
N ARG A 250 -7.72 1.11 22.53
CA ARG A 250 -8.22 -0.22 22.93
C ARG A 250 -7.41 -0.86 24.07
N PRO A 251 -8.01 -1.27 25.19
CA PRO A 251 -7.34 -2.14 26.16
C PRO A 251 -7.24 -3.56 25.58
N ASN A 252 -6.01 -4.06 25.41
CA ASN A 252 -5.77 -5.42 24.93
C ASN A 252 -5.69 -6.42 26.09
N SER A 253 -5.94 -7.70 25.82
CA SER A 253 -5.97 -8.74 26.85
C SER A 253 -4.63 -9.00 27.55
N ASP A 254 -3.51 -8.58 26.94
CA ASP A 254 -2.15 -8.69 27.50
C ASP A 254 -1.73 -7.47 28.32
N GLY A 255 -2.64 -6.52 28.55
CA GLY A 255 -2.40 -5.28 29.28
C GLY A 255 -1.75 -4.18 28.44
N THR A 256 -1.46 -4.42 27.15
CA THR A 256 -1.07 -3.35 26.22
C THR A 256 -2.29 -2.54 25.78
N PHE A 257 -2.04 -1.40 25.13
CA PHE A 257 -3.09 -0.54 24.61
C PHE A 257 -2.94 -0.27 23.11
N GLY A 258 -4.07 -0.09 22.45
CA GLY A 258 -4.23 0.42 21.11
C GLY A 258 -4.10 -0.65 20.02
N VAL A 259 -4.88 -0.42 18.97
CA VAL A 259 -4.80 -1.02 17.63
C VAL A 259 -4.47 0.11 16.65
N ASP A 260 -3.64 -0.18 15.65
CA ASP A 260 -3.37 0.75 14.56
C ASP A 260 -4.59 0.83 13.62
N PRO A 261 -5.33 1.97 13.58
CA PRO A 261 -6.53 2.07 12.76
C PRO A 261 -6.25 1.86 11.27
N ASN A 262 -5.07 2.27 10.80
CA ASN A 262 -4.67 2.10 9.41
C ASN A 262 -3.97 0.75 9.13
N ARG A 263 -4.17 -0.24 10.01
CA ARG A 263 -3.92 -1.67 9.77
C ARG A 263 -5.15 -2.52 10.06
N ASN A 264 -6.29 -1.90 10.37
CA ASN A 264 -7.51 -2.59 10.79
C ASN A 264 -8.58 -2.70 9.69
N TYR A 265 -8.43 -2.04 8.54
CA TYR A 265 -9.42 -2.12 7.46
C TYR A 265 -9.48 -3.54 6.84
N PRO A 266 -10.63 -3.98 6.30
CA PRO A 266 -10.78 -5.32 5.72
C PRO A 266 -9.95 -5.63 4.47
N GLY A 267 -9.23 -4.65 3.91
CA GLY A 267 -8.40 -4.81 2.71
C GLY A 267 -7.12 -5.61 3.00
N LEU A 268 -7.06 -6.86 2.54
CA LEU A 268 -5.92 -7.77 2.74
C LEU A 268 -5.48 -7.90 4.21
N TRP A 269 -6.42 -7.67 5.14
CA TRP A 269 -6.12 -7.69 6.57
C TRP A 269 -5.49 -9.01 6.97
N GLY A 270 -4.31 -8.93 7.58
CA GLY A 270 -3.61 -10.10 8.11
C GLY A 270 -3.23 -11.16 7.08
N VAL A 271 -3.13 -10.80 5.79
CA VAL A 271 -2.71 -11.72 4.71
C VAL A 271 -1.36 -12.37 4.99
N ASP A 272 -0.45 -11.62 5.62
CA ASP A 272 0.84 -12.09 6.13
C ASP A 272 1.26 -11.23 7.34
N ASN A 273 2.50 -11.38 7.81
CA ASN A 273 3.09 -10.57 8.89
C ASN A 273 4.06 -9.49 8.38
N ALA A 274 3.96 -9.12 7.09
CA ALA A 274 4.67 -7.99 6.52
C ALA A 274 3.75 -6.76 6.52
N GLY A 275 4.26 -5.59 6.89
CA GLY A 275 3.49 -4.34 6.87
C GLY A 275 2.51 -4.10 8.01
N SER A 276 2.11 -5.14 8.75
CA SER A 276 1.35 -5.04 9.99
C SER A 276 1.74 -6.16 10.94
N SER A 277 1.37 -6.07 12.22
CA SER A 277 1.76 -7.05 13.25
C SER A 277 0.55 -7.69 13.93
N PRO A 278 0.59 -9.01 14.25
CA PRO A 278 -0.40 -9.65 15.11
C PRO A 278 -0.10 -9.47 16.61
N VAL A 279 1.02 -8.84 16.97
CA VAL A 279 1.46 -8.67 18.37
C VAL A 279 0.87 -7.38 18.95
N PRO A 280 0.05 -7.43 20.02
CA PRO A 280 -0.64 -6.25 20.57
C PRO A 280 0.26 -5.07 20.95
N GLY A 281 1.46 -5.36 21.45
CA GLY A 281 2.46 -4.36 21.81
C GLY A 281 3.23 -3.73 20.63
N ALA A 282 2.96 -4.10 19.38
CA ALA A 282 3.58 -3.47 18.22
C ALA A 282 2.87 -2.15 17.86
N GLU A 283 3.62 -1.21 17.27
CA GLU A 283 3.08 0.06 16.75
C GLU A 283 2.11 -0.17 15.59
N THR A 284 2.34 -1.22 14.81
CA THR A 284 1.53 -1.62 13.65
C THR A 284 0.56 -2.78 13.98
N TYR A 285 0.16 -2.91 15.25
CA TYR A 285 -0.78 -3.96 15.67
C TYR A 285 -2.11 -3.85 14.93
N ARG A 286 -2.46 -4.89 14.16
CA ARG A 286 -3.61 -4.89 13.24
C ARG A 286 -4.98 -5.12 13.90
N GLY A 287 -5.02 -5.41 15.20
CA GLY A 287 -6.24 -5.79 15.90
C GLY A 287 -6.52 -7.30 15.87
N THR A 288 -7.70 -7.70 16.35
CA THR A 288 -8.07 -9.12 16.50
C THR A 288 -8.82 -9.68 15.29
N ALA A 289 -9.40 -8.80 14.48
CA ALA A 289 -10.16 -9.09 13.27
C ALA A 289 -10.15 -7.85 12.36
N PRO A 290 -10.43 -7.97 11.04
CA PRO A 290 -10.69 -6.79 10.23
C PRO A 290 -11.88 -6.01 10.79
N ALA A 291 -11.78 -4.70 10.83
CA ALA A 291 -12.73 -3.77 11.44
C ALA A 291 -13.10 -4.17 12.88
N SER A 292 -12.12 -4.59 13.69
CA SER A 292 -12.32 -4.83 15.14
C SER A 292 -12.52 -3.54 15.93
N GLU A 293 -12.06 -2.41 15.41
CA GLU A 293 -12.12 -1.12 16.08
C GLU A 293 -13.40 -0.34 15.72
N PRO A 294 -14.09 0.26 16.70
CA PRO A 294 -15.28 1.07 16.43
C PRO A 294 -14.97 2.25 15.50
N GLU A 295 -13.78 2.85 15.59
CA GLU A 295 -13.36 3.91 14.67
C GLU A 295 -13.34 3.41 13.22
N THR A 296 -12.73 2.24 12.98
CA THR A 296 -12.67 1.62 11.65
C THR A 296 -14.05 1.16 11.17
N GLN A 297 -14.89 0.61 12.04
CA GLN A 297 -16.26 0.21 11.70
C GLN A 297 -17.11 1.40 11.25
N VAL A 298 -16.99 2.54 11.94
CA VAL A 298 -17.66 3.78 11.58
C VAL A 298 -17.23 4.26 10.20
N MET A 299 -15.93 4.22 9.90
CA MET A 299 -15.43 4.61 8.58
C MET A 299 -15.87 3.66 7.47
N VAL A 300 -15.87 2.35 7.71
CA VAL A 300 -16.40 1.36 6.76
C VAL A 300 -17.87 1.63 6.45
N ALA A 301 -18.69 1.89 7.47
CA ALA A 301 -20.10 2.21 7.30
C ALA A 301 -20.31 3.55 6.58
N PHE A 302 -19.53 4.58 6.95
CA PHE A 302 -19.62 5.91 6.35
C PHE A 302 -19.24 5.88 4.86
N HIS A 303 -18.15 5.21 4.49
CA HIS A 303 -17.73 5.04 3.10
C HIS A 303 -18.79 4.30 2.27
N ALA A 304 -19.46 3.30 2.85
CA ALA A 304 -20.54 2.58 2.17
C ALA A 304 -21.79 3.45 1.97
N ALA A 305 -22.11 4.31 2.94
CA ALA A 305 -23.25 5.23 2.88
C ALA A 305 -23.01 6.42 1.95
N HIS A 306 -21.76 6.89 1.85
CA HIS A 306 -21.34 8.06 1.06
C HIS A 306 -20.19 7.69 0.12
N PRO A 307 -20.39 6.78 -0.85
CA PRO A 307 -19.32 6.14 -1.61
C PRO A 307 -18.50 7.17 -2.40
N PRO A 308 -17.25 7.46 -1.98
CA PRO A 308 -16.44 8.46 -2.64
C PRO A 308 -15.92 7.94 -3.98
N VAL A 309 -15.87 8.85 -4.95
CA VAL A 309 -15.21 8.64 -6.24
C VAL A 309 -13.70 8.84 -6.08
N VAL A 310 -13.30 9.86 -5.31
CA VAL A 310 -11.91 10.15 -4.95
C VAL A 310 -11.82 10.31 -3.44
N ALA A 311 -10.76 9.74 -2.83
CA ALA A 311 -10.47 9.95 -1.43
C ALA A 311 -8.99 10.28 -1.19
N VAL A 312 -8.72 11.12 -0.19
CA VAL A 312 -7.37 11.47 0.24
C VAL A 312 -7.27 11.31 1.76
N SER A 313 -6.40 10.42 2.23
CA SER A 313 -6.07 10.27 3.64
C SER A 313 -4.77 11.02 3.96
N TYR A 314 -4.85 12.06 4.78
CA TYR A 314 -3.68 12.80 5.24
C TYR A 314 -3.01 12.07 6.41
N HIS A 315 -1.73 11.81 6.26
CA HIS A 315 -0.82 11.30 7.27
C HIS A 315 0.38 12.23 7.42
N SER A 316 1.26 11.96 8.38
CA SER A 316 2.58 12.56 8.41
C SER A 316 3.58 11.60 9.04
N TYR A 317 4.82 11.49 8.58
CA TYR A 317 5.46 12.38 7.62
C TYR A 317 6.23 11.59 6.57
N THR A 318 6.65 12.28 5.49
CA THR A 318 7.83 12.00 4.63
C THR A 318 7.82 12.90 3.38
N GLY A 319 6.68 13.48 3.01
CA GLY A 319 6.51 14.19 1.74
C GLY A 319 6.26 13.21 0.59
N LEU A 320 5.17 12.45 0.67
CA LEU A 320 4.77 11.44 -0.32
C LEU A 320 3.30 11.58 -0.70
N VAL A 321 2.95 11.21 -1.93
CA VAL A 321 1.58 10.99 -2.38
C VAL A 321 1.45 9.54 -2.83
N LEU A 322 1.07 8.67 -1.91
CA LEU A 322 0.97 7.24 -2.12
C LEU A 322 -0.40 6.87 -2.70
N TYR A 323 -0.42 5.89 -3.59
CA TYR A 323 -1.62 5.29 -4.14
C TYR A 323 -1.50 3.76 -4.22
N PRO A 324 -2.56 3.02 -4.51
CA PRO A 324 -2.49 1.56 -4.56
C PRO A 324 -1.47 1.02 -5.59
N TYR A 325 -0.87 -0.14 -5.35
CA TYR A 325 -1.07 -0.98 -4.17
C TYR A 325 0.00 -0.74 -3.10
N GLY A 326 -0.36 -0.98 -1.84
CA GLY A 326 0.55 -0.94 -0.69
C GLY A 326 1.16 -2.29 -0.34
N PHE A 327 0.47 -3.41 -0.60
CA PHE A 327 0.79 -4.68 0.05
C PHE A 327 1.94 -5.49 -0.55
N ARG A 328 2.18 -5.38 -1.86
CA ARG A 328 3.17 -6.20 -2.57
C ARG A 328 4.04 -5.34 -3.48
N PRO A 329 5.36 -5.36 -3.28
CA PRO A 329 6.29 -4.70 -4.18
C PRO A 329 6.12 -5.15 -5.64
N GLY A 330 6.19 -4.19 -6.56
CA GLY A 330 6.10 -4.41 -8.00
C GLY A 330 4.69 -4.69 -8.54
N GLU A 331 3.66 -4.70 -7.69
CA GLU A 331 2.27 -4.75 -8.14
C GLU A 331 1.75 -3.33 -8.39
N LEU A 332 1.26 -3.07 -9.60
CA LEU A 332 0.77 -1.76 -10.00
C LEU A 332 -0.75 -1.77 -10.11
N ALA A 333 -1.38 -0.70 -9.62
CA ALA A 333 -2.81 -0.53 -9.77
C ALA A 333 -3.20 -0.25 -11.24
N PRO A 334 -4.32 -0.78 -11.70
CA PRO A 334 -4.85 -0.52 -13.04
C PRO A 334 -4.87 0.89 -13.57
N ASP A 335 -5.29 1.80 -12.71
CA ASP A 335 -5.57 3.17 -13.07
C ASP A 335 -4.30 4.03 -12.97
N GLN A 336 -3.11 3.48 -13.28
CA GLN A 336 -1.83 4.19 -13.22
C GLN A 336 -1.91 5.55 -13.92
N ALA A 337 -2.56 5.63 -15.09
CA ALA A 337 -2.73 6.90 -15.80
C ALA A 337 -3.57 7.92 -15.01
N VAL A 338 -4.61 7.48 -14.29
CA VAL A 338 -5.41 8.36 -13.43
C VAL A 338 -4.58 8.81 -12.23
N PHE A 339 -3.85 7.90 -11.58
CA PHE A 339 -2.98 8.22 -10.46
C PHE A 339 -1.88 9.21 -10.86
N HIS A 340 -1.20 9.00 -11.98
CA HIS A 340 -0.21 9.94 -12.52
C HIS A 340 -0.83 11.29 -12.93
N ALA A 341 -2.04 11.31 -13.49
CA ALA A 341 -2.70 12.56 -13.86
C ALA A 341 -3.06 13.43 -12.65
N LEU A 342 -3.35 12.81 -11.50
CA LEU A 342 -3.74 13.51 -10.27
C LEU A 342 -2.56 13.80 -9.35
N ALA A 343 -1.67 12.85 -9.12
CA ALA A 343 -0.53 12.96 -8.20
C ALA A 343 0.76 13.45 -8.88
N GLY A 344 0.84 13.38 -10.20
CA GLY A 344 2.05 13.66 -10.98
C GLY A 344 3.00 12.46 -11.06
N SER A 345 4.25 12.74 -11.44
CA SER A 345 5.37 11.80 -11.45
C SER A 345 6.58 12.39 -10.74
N ASP A 346 7.64 11.61 -10.50
CA ASP A 346 8.88 12.15 -9.91
C ASP A 346 9.57 13.24 -10.76
N LEU A 347 9.23 13.37 -12.05
CA LEU A 347 9.69 14.47 -12.90
C LEU A 347 8.82 15.73 -12.79
N ALA A 348 7.53 15.55 -12.52
CA ALA A 348 6.55 16.62 -12.43
C ALA A 348 5.56 16.32 -11.29
N PRO A 349 6.01 16.38 -10.03
CA PRO A 349 5.17 16.06 -8.89
C PRO A 349 4.12 17.16 -8.68
N PHE A 350 2.91 16.78 -8.29
CA PHE A 350 1.81 17.72 -8.15
C PHE A 350 1.88 18.55 -6.86
N VAL A 351 2.36 17.95 -5.77
CA VAL A 351 2.50 18.59 -4.45
C VAL A 351 3.94 19.07 -4.26
N ARG A 352 4.11 20.36 -3.99
CA ARG A 352 5.42 20.97 -3.71
C ARG A 352 5.78 20.82 -2.23
N ASP A 353 7.04 21.05 -1.88
CA ASP A 353 7.46 21.24 -0.49
C ASP A 353 8.15 22.60 -0.38
N SER A 354 7.41 23.58 0.15
CA SER A 354 7.88 24.96 0.33
C SER A 354 8.34 25.24 1.76
N VAL A 355 8.39 24.22 2.63
CA VAL A 355 8.85 24.39 4.00
C VAL A 355 10.35 24.75 4.00
N PRO A 356 10.76 25.84 4.66
CA PRO A 356 12.16 26.25 4.69
C PRO A 356 13.08 25.15 5.21
N ALA A 357 14.21 24.93 4.53
CA ALA A 357 15.20 23.91 4.87
C ALA A 357 14.68 22.45 4.86
N SER A 358 13.55 22.18 4.21
CA SER A 358 13.23 20.82 3.77
C SER A 358 14.32 20.31 2.83
N ILE A 359 14.66 19.03 2.95
CA ILE A 359 15.56 18.34 2.03
C ILE A 359 14.88 17.97 0.70
N ARG A 360 13.57 18.20 0.61
CA ARG A 360 12.73 17.96 -0.57
C ARG A 360 12.25 19.28 -1.15
N SER A 361 12.05 19.29 -2.46
CA SER A 361 11.38 20.38 -3.18
C SER A 361 9.91 20.06 -3.50
N ALA A 362 9.52 18.79 -3.39
CA ALA A 362 8.20 18.27 -3.73
C ALA A 362 7.95 16.92 -3.06
N TYR A 363 6.69 16.46 -3.09
CA TYR A 363 6.33 15.15 -2.58
C TYR A 363 6.47 14.10 -3.68
N HIS A 364 6.98 12.92 -3.33
CA HIS A 364 7.15 11.83 -4.30
C HIS A 364 5.84 11.06 -4.48
N PRO A 365 5.26 11.01 -5.70
CA PRO A 365 4.10 10.20 -5.98
C PRO A 365 4.48 8.76 -6.32
N GLY A 366 3.77 7.77 -5.80
CA GLY A 366 4.07 6.37 -6.14
C GLY A 366 3.12 5.35 -5.51
N PRO A 367 3.20 4.08 -5.93
CA PRO A 367 2.51 2.99 -5.24
C PRO A 367 2.95 2.91 -3.76
N GLY A 368 2.04 2.59 -2.84
CA GLY A 368 2.31 2.55 -1.40
C GLY A 368 3.48 1.63 -1.01
N TRP A 369 3.72 0.56 -1.77
CA TRP A 369 4.84 -0.35 -1.50
C TRP A 369 6.22 0.28 -1.71
N THR A 370 6.34 1.42 -2.42
CA THR A 370 7.63 2.13 -2.62
C THR A 370 8.16 2.75 -1.33
N LEU A 371 7.25 3.02 -0.38
CA LEU A 371 7.59 3.37 0.99
C LEU A 371 7.94 2.10 1.79
N TYR A 372 6.96 1.21 1.98
CA TYR A 372 7.13 -0.15 2.47
C TYR A 372 5.83 -0.96 2.29
N PRO A 373 5.87 -2.30 2.23
CA PRO A 373 4.67 -3.13 2.16
C PRO A 373 3.70 -2.87 3.32
N THR A 374 2.40 -2.71 3.05
CA THR A 374 1.35 -2.48 4.06
C THR A 374 0.11 -3.35 3.80
N ASN A 375 -0.60 -3.77 4.86
CA ASN A 375 -1.88 -4.46 4.72
C ASN A 375 -2.88 -4.01 5.80
N GLY A 376 -4.17 -4.12 5.50
CA GLY A 376 -5.25 -3.63 6.37
C GLY A 376 -5.37 -2.10 6.41
N GLU A 377 -4.87 -1.40 5.40
CA GLU A 377 -4.87 0.08 5.34
C GLU A 377 -6.02 0.62 4.46
N TYR A 378 -6.42 1.87 4.70
CA TYR A 378 -7.61 2.49 4.11
C TYR A 378 -7.55 2.57 2.58
N THR A 379 -6.43 3.03 2.00
CA THR A 379 -6.29 3.34 0.58
C THR A 379 -6.43 2.08 -0.28
N GLU A 380 -5.77 0.99 0.12
CA GLU A 380 -5.88 -0.35 -0.47
C GLU A 380 -7.31 -0.88 -0.36
N TRP A 381 -7.93 -0.77 0.82
CA TRP A 381 -9.31 -1.23 1.03
C TRP A 381 -10.31 -0.43 0.20
N ALA A 382 -10.23 0.89 0.22
CA ALA A 382 -11.12 1.78 -0.53
C ALA A 382 -11.02 1.53 -2.03
N TYR A 383 -9.80 1.31 -2.54
CA TYR A 383 -9.61 0.98 -3.95
C TYR A 383 -10.07 -0.45 -4.29
N ARG A 384 -9.73 -1.47 -3.49
CA ARG A 384 -10.11 -2.86 -3.79
C ARG A 384 -11.61 -3.14 -3.60
N ALA A 385 -12.18 -2.68 -2.50
CA ALA A 385 -13.56 -3.00 -2.13
C ALA A 385 -14.58 -2.05 -2.77
N HIS A 386 -14.19 -0.80 -2.99
CA HIS A 386 -15.11 0.25 -3.43
C HIS A 386 -14.66 0.99 -4.70
N GLN A 387 -13.42 0.78 -5.17
CA GLN A 387 -12.86 1.42 -6.36
C GLN A 387 -12.90 2.94 -6.32
N THR A 388 -12.74 3.45 -5.11
CA THR A 388 -12.41 4.84 -4.90
C THR A 388 -10.98 5.05 -5.38
N ILE A 389 -10.75 6.07 -6.22
CA ILE A 389 -9.38 6.53 -6.53
C ILE A 389 -8.85 7.16 -5.25
N ALA A 390 -8.13 6.36 -4.47
CA ALA A 390 -7.72 6.69 -3.11
C ALA A 390 -6.22 7.01 -3.06
N PHE A 391 -5.87 8.01 -2.25
CA PHE A 391 -4.49 8.41 -1.99
C PHE A 391 -4.23 8.47 -0.49
N THR A 392 -3.00 8.13 -0.11
CA THR A 392 -2.43 8.42 1.20
C THR A 392 -1.37 9.51 1.02
N THR A 393 -1.57 10.68 1.62
CA THR A 393 -0.60 11.77 1.56
C THR A 393 0.20 11.81 2.87
N GLU A 394 1.48 11.46 2.80
CA GLU A 394 2.41 11.65 3.91
C GLU A 394 2.95 13.09 3.87
N LEU A 395 2.42 13.96 4.72
CA LEU A 395 2.85 15.36 4.78
C LEU A 395 4.35 15.49 5.10
N THR A 396 4.95 16.64 4.82
CA THR A 396 6.40 16.82 5.00
C THR A 396 6.84 16.64 6.46
N SER A 397 8.05 16.11 6.68
CA SER A 397 8.72 16.17 7.98
C SER A 397 9.09 17.60 8.38
N GLY A 398 9.05 18.53 7.43
CA GLY A 398 9.50 19.91 7.58
C GLY A 398 11.00 20.04 7.40
N CYS A 399 11.64 20.91 8.18
CA CYS A 399 13.09 20.98 8.22
C CYS A 399 13.65 19.76 8.97
N CYS A 400 14.89 19.30 8.73
CA CYS A 400 16.12 20.05 8.56
C CYS A 400 17.09 19.32 7.61
N THR A 401 18.19 19.98 7.19
CA THR A 401 19.28 19.25 6.53
C THR A 401 19.84 18.17 7.47
N PRO A 402 20.33 17.03 6.95
CA PRO A 402 20.86 15.94 7.78
C PRO A 402 21.95 16.41 8.77
N ASP A 403 22.71 17.45 8.39
CA ASP A 403 23.81 18.05 9.15
C ASP A 403 23.37 18.94 10.33
N SER A 404 22.09 19.30 10.40
CA SER A 404 21.58 20.23 11.42
C SER A 404 21.41 19.59 12.81
N GLY A 405 21.43 18.26 12.92
CA GLY A 405 21.16 17.53 14.16
C GLY A 405 19.72 17.64 14.69
N TYR A 406 18.83 18.34 13.99
CA TYR A 406 17.47 18.62 14.44
C TYR A 406 16.44 17.71 13.79
N TYR A 407 15.30 17.54 14.46
CA TYR A 407 14.17 16.71 14.04
C TYR A 407 12.85 17.43 14.35
N TYR A 408 12.04 17.64 13.31
CA TYR A 408 10.63 17.97 13.44
C TYR A 408 9.81 16.69 13.39
N GLY A 409 9.68 16.06 12.22
CA GLY A 409 8.93 14.81 12.04
C GLY A 409 7.54 14.88 12.68
N PHE A 410 7.23 13.98 13.61
CA PHE A 410 5.94 14.02 14.32
C PHE A 410 5.77 15.23 15.26
N ALA A 411 6.86 15.92 15.62
CA ALA A 411 6.87 17.12 16.44
C ALA A 411 7.01 18.40 15.58
N PHE A 412 6.29 18.46 14.45
CA PHE A 412 6.25 19.63 13.57
C PHE A 412 5.88 20.90 14.37
N PRO A 413 6.53 22.07 14.12
CA PRO A 413 6.35 23.26 14.94
C PRO A 413 4.90 23.73 15.03
N ASP A 414 4.55 24.26 16.21
CA ASP A 414 3.29 24.96 16.47
C ASP A 414 3.34 26.40 15.91
N ASP A 415 3.55 26.51 14.60
CA ASP A 415 3.72 27.76 13.87
C ASP A 415 2.68 27.86 12.77
N SER A 416 1.80 28.85 12.85
CA SER A 416 0.70 28.98 11.90
C SER A 416 1.17 29.28 10.48
N ALA A 417 2.31 29.94 10.29
CA ALA A 417 2.84 30.22 8.96
C ALA A 417 3.45 28.97 8.34
N LEU A 418 4.13 28.13 9.12
CA LEU A 418 4.64 26.84 8.63
C LEU A 418 3.51 25.86 8.32
N VAL A 419 2.50 25.74 9.19
CA VAL A 419 1.33 24.87 8.93
C VAL A 419 0.53 25.39 7.73
N GLU A 420 0.38 26.71 7.56
CA GLU A 420 -0.26 27.28 6.37
C GLU A 420 0.51 26.94 5.08
N ARG A 421 1.85 26.95 5.10
CA ARG A 421 2.65 26.53 3.93
C ARG A 421 2.36 25.09 3.54
N VAL A 422 2.38 24.16 4.51
CA VAL A 422 2.08 22.74 4.26
C VAL A 422 0.66 22.58 3.69
N PHE A 423 -0.32 23.31 4.24
CA PHE A 423 -1.67 23.33 3.68
C PHE A 423 -1.68 23.85 2.24
N ARG A 424 -1.01 24.97 1.95
CA ARG A 424 -0.97 25.58 0.60
C ARG A 424 -0.25 24.73 -0.43
N ASP A 425 0.76 23.98 -0.02
CA ASP A 425 1.46 23.03 -0.87
C ASP A 425 0.54 21.87 -1.31
N ASN A 426 -0.34 21.42 -0.42
CA ASN A 426 -1.29 20.32 -0.65
C ASN A 426 -2.62 20.78 -1.27
N LEU A 427 -2.96 22.06 -1.15
CA LEU A 427 -4.23 22.62 -1.58
C LEU A 427 -4.51 22.41 -3.09
N PRO A 428 -3.56 22.66 -4.02
CA PRO A 428 -3.78 22.36 -5.44
C PRO A 428 -4.21 20.92 -5.66
N PHE A 429 -3.57 19.97 -4.97
CA PHE A 429 -3.88 18.54 -5.12
C PHE A 429 -5.29 18.22 -4.61
N ALA A 430 -5.68 18.78 -3.45
CA ALA A 430 -7.04 18.65 -2.94
C ALA A 430 -8.10 19.21 -3.92
N VAL A 431 -7.81 20.37 -4.54
CA VAL A 431 -8.70 20.97 -5.55
C VAL A 431 -8.79 20.09 -6.79
N ALA A 432 -7.68 19.54 -7.27
CA ALA A 432 -7.65 18.62 -8.40
C ALA A 432 -8.46 17.36 -8.13
N ALA A 433 -8.33 16.77 -6.93
CA ALA A 433 -9.14 15.62 -6.49
C ALA A 433 -10.65 15.94 -6.52
N ILE A 434 -11.06 17.12 -6.03
CA ILE A 434 -12.46 17.56 -6.06
C ILE A 434 -12.97 17.76 -7.49
N GLN A 435 -12.17 18.38 -8.35
CA GLN A 435 -12.53 18.62 -9.75
C GLN A 435 -12.68 17.30 -10.51
N ALA A 436 -11.72 16.39 -10.32
CA ALA A 436 -11.67 15.10 -10.98
C ALA A 436 -12.82 14.18 -10.57
N ALA A 437 -13.39 14.30 -9.37
CA ALA A 437 -14.54 13.50 -8.99
C ALA A 437 -15.76 13.69 -9.92
N GLY A 438 -15.93 14.90 -10.49
CA GLY A 438 -16.99 15.21 -11.47
C GLY A 438 -16.77 14.61 -12.86
N ALA A 439 -15.52 14.32 -13.20
CA ALA A 439 -15.12 13.79 -14.50
C ALA A 439 -13.75 13.15 -14.33
N LEU A 440 -13.72 11.94 -13.73
CA LEU A 440 -12.46 11.22 -13.61
C LEU A 440 -11.95 10.94 -15.02
N PRO A 441 -10.66 11.18 -15.29
CA PRO A 441 -10.12 10.82 -16.58
C PRO A 441 -10.35 9.33 -16.80
N VAL A 442 -10.98 8.99 -17.91
CA VAL A 442 -11.14 7.58 -18.28
C VAL A 442 -9.78 7.10 -18.74
N ALA A 443 -9.16 6.20 -17.97
CA ALA A 443 -7.95 5.53 -18.44
C ALA A 443 -8.28 4.78 -19.74
N GLU A 444 -7.59 5.13 -20.83
CA GLU A 444 -7.77 4.47 -22.12
C GLU A 444 -7.33 3.01 -22.04
N SER A 445 -8.02 2.14 -22.81
CA SER A 445 -7.57 0.76 -22.98
C SER A 445 -6.25 0.74 -23.74
N ARG A 446 -5.23 0.06 -23.22
CA ARG A 446 -3.90 0.04 -23.82
C ARG A 446 -3.08 -1.18 -23.42
N VAL A 447 -2.07 -1.49 -24.23
CA VAL A 447 -1.03 -2.46 -23.89
C VAL A 447 0.01 -1.78 -23.02
N GLU A 448 0.18 -2.23 -21.78
CA GLU A 448 1.16 -1.69 -20.82
C GLU A 448 2.53 -2.36 -20.94
N SER A 449 2.57 -3.63 -21.37
CA SER A 449 3.81 -4.38 -21.62
C SER A 449 3.60 -5.44 -22.69
N VAL A 450 4.60 -5.67 -23.55
CA VAL A 450 4.58 -6.69 -24.62
C VAL A 450 5.45 -7.91 -24.27
N TRP A 451 6.48 -7.75 -23.43
CA TRP A 451 7.44 -8.79 -23.07
C TRP A 451 8.12 -8.45 -21.72
N PRO A 452 8.51 -9.46 -20.90
CA PRO A 452 8.21 -10.89 -21.03
C PRO A 452 6.78 -11.27 -20.63
N GLU A 453 6.11 -10.42 -19.87
CA GLU A 453 4.69 -10.56 -19.55
C GLU A 453 3.88 -9.54 -20.36
N VAL A 454 2.81 -10.01 -21.03
CA VAL A 454 1.89 -9.10 -21.72
C VAL A 454 0.89 -8.55 -20.70
N ARG A 455 0.97 -7.25 -20.45
CA ARG A 455 0.00 -6.54 -19.59
C ARG A 455 -0.87 -5.63 -20.44
N VAL A 456 -2.18 -5.69 -20.22
CA VAL A 456 -3.16 -4.86 -20.90
C VAL A 456 -4.09 -4.27 -19.85
N SER A 457 -4.28 -2.97 -19.91
CA SER A 457 -5.30 -2.27 -19.14
C SER A 457 -6.50 -2.04 -20.05
N LEU A 458 -7.70 -2.45 -19.62
CA LEU A 458 -8.94 -2.20 -20.37
C LEU A 458 -9.88 -1.25 -19.62
N ASP A 459 -10.74 -0.61 -20.40
CA ASP A 459 -11.91 0.09 -19.88
C ASP A 459 -12.96 -0.91 -19.35
N ALA A 460 -13.73 -0.46 -18.39
CA ALA A 460 -14.95 -1.08 -17.89
C ALA A 460 -15.94 -1.47 -18.93
N ALA A 461 -16.28 -0.50 -19.75
CA ALA A 461 -17.29 -0.71 -20.75
C ALA A 461 -16.78 -1.61 -21.89
N ALA A 462 -15.47 -1.90 -21.95
CA ALA A 462 -14.90 -2.74 -22.99
C ALA A 462 -15.41 -4.19 -22.85
N PRO A 463 -15.86 -4.83 -23.95
CA PRO A 463 -16.15 -6.25 -23.94
C PRO A 463 -14.95 -7.04 -23.46
N ALA A 464 -15.21 -8.12 -22.73
CA ALA A 464 -14.19 -9.10 -22.39
C ALA A 464 -13.43 -9.53 -23.65
N PRO A 465 -12.09 -9.41 -23.71
CA PRO A 465 -11.34 -9.97 -24.80
C PRO A 465 -11.49 -11.48 -24.76
N ALA A 466 -11.89 -12.06 -25.90
CA ALA A 466 -12.07 -13.49 -26.02
C ALA A 466 -10.71 -14.22 -26.06
N SER A 467 -9.68 -13.59 -26.62
CA SER A 467 -8.32 -14.15 -26.69
C SER A 467 -7.25 -13.10 -27.00
N LEU A 468 -6.00 -13.45 -26.76
CA LEU A 468 -4.79 -12.72 -27.15
C LEU A 468 -4.10 -13.49 -28.28
N THR A 469 -3.79 -12.81 -29.39
CA THR A 469 -2.89 -13.33 -30.42
C THR A 469 -1.50 -12.72 -30.24
N VAL A 470 -0.49 -13.57 -30.09
CA VAL A 470 0.92 -13.19 -29.97
C VAL A 470 1.65 -13.62 -31.24
N ARG A 471 2.43 -12.73 -31.84
CA ARG A 471 3.44 -13.09 -32.83
C ARG A 471 4.78 -13.22 -32.13
N ASN A 472 5.42 -14.37 -32.25
CA ASN A 472 6.73 -14.63 -31.67
C ASN A 472 7.89 -14.22 -32.62
N ALA A 473 9.14 -14.44 -32.19
CA ALA A 473 10.32 -14.06 -32.95
C ALA A 473 10.54 -14.87 -34.24
N SER A 474 9.99 -16.09 -34.35
CA SER A 474 10.00 -16.85 -35.60
C SER A 474 8.88 -16.43 -36.58
N GLY A 475 8.03 -15.48 -36.17
CA GLY A 475 6.86 -15.04 -36.94
C GLY A 475 5.62 -15.92 -36.76
N GLN A 476 5.71 -16.98 -35.96
CA GLN A 476 4.58 -17.85 -35.63
C GLN A 476 3.54 -17.10 -34.79
N LEU A 477 2.26 -17.36 -35.07
CA LEU A 477 1.14 -16.86 -34.30
C LEU A 477 0.71 -17.87 -33.23
N LEU A 478 0.51 -17.38 -32.01
CA LEU A 478 0.01 -18.13 -30.87
C LEU A 478 -1.25 -17.42 -30.37
N THR A 479 -2.38 -18.14 -30.27
CA THR A 479 -3.59 -17.61 -29.64
C THR A 479 -3.72 -18.19 -28.23
N ARG A 480 -4.07 -17.35 -27.25
CA ARG A 480 -4.28 -17.72 -25.86
C ARG A 480 -5.56 -17.11 -25.32
N ASN A 481 -6.32 -17.88 -24.56
CA ASN A 481 -7.50 -17.35 -23.88
C ASN A 481 -7.07 -16.40 -22.76
N ALA A 482 -7.94 -15.46 -22.40
CA ALA A 482 -7.66 -14.54 -21.31
C ALA A 482 -7.79 -15.22 -19.96
N LEU A 483 -6.78 -15.07 -19.10
CA LEU A 483 -6.96 -15.28 -17.66
C LEU A 483 -7.62 -14.02 -17.12
N ALA A 484 -8.88 -14.13 -16.71
CA ALA A 484 -9.55 -13.04 -16.01
C ALA A 484 -9.13 -13.08 -14.53
N ASP A 485 -8.76 -11.92 -13.97
CA ASP A 485 -8.76 -11.70 -12.52
C ASP A 485 -9.89 -10.70 -12.21
N SER A 486 -10.61 -10.93 -11.13
CA SER A 486 -12.02 -10.54 -10.99
C SER A 486 -12.32 -9.03 -10.90
N LEU A 487 -13.35 -8.62 -11.67
CA LEU A 487 -14.38 -7.54 -11.57
C LEU A 487 -14.26 -6.43 -10.51
N TRP A 488 -14.50 -5.14 -10.90
CA TRP A 488 -15.64 -4.31 -10.39
C TRP A 488 -15.81 -2.88 -11.01
N ARG A 489 -16.92 -2.13 -10.73
CA ARG A 489 -17.37 -0.81 -11.35
C ARG A 489 -17.37 -0.79 -12.88
N GLY A 490 -17.73 -1.92 -13.45
CA GLY A 490 -17.64 -2.14 -14.88
C GLY A 490 -16.24 -2.52 -15.34
N ARG A 491 -15.13 -2.14 -14.68
CA ARG A 491 -13.73 -2.40 -15.09
C ARG A 491 -13.39 -3.87 -14.97
N LEU A 492 -13.09 -4.50 -16.11
CA LEU A 492 -12.59 -5.87 -16.21
C LEU A 492 -11.08 -5.83 -16.43
N TRP A 493 -10.35 -6.54 -15.57
CA TRP A 493 -8.92 -6.76 -15.71
C TRP A 493 -8.66 -8.08 -16.40
N TYR A 494 -7.93 -8.00 -17.51
CA TYR A 494 -7.39 -9.16 -18.20
C TYR A 494 -5.89 -9.08 -18.05
N SER A 495 -5.39 -9.73 -17.01
CA SER A 495 -3.98 -10.05 -16.93
C SER A 495 -3.79 -11.43 -17.53
N TRP A 496 -3.08 -11.51 -18.66
CA TRP A 496 -2.51 -12.79 -19.07
C TRP A 496 -1.29 -13.04 -18.17
N ARG A 497 -1.53 -13.47 -16.92
CA ARG A 497 -0.42 -13.92 -16.06
C ARG A 497 0.21 -15.13 -16.71
N SER A 498 1.49 -14.98 -16.98
CA SER A 498 2.45 -15.95 -17.48
C SER A 498 2.30 -17.39 -16.97
N ASP A 499 1.38 -18.18 -17.54
CA ASP A 499 1.79 -19.43 -18.18
C ASP A 499 2.33 -19.18 -19.60
N VAL A 500 2.09 -17.97 -20.12
CA VAL A 500 2.69 -17.41 -21.34
C VAL A 500 4.09 -16.87 -21.05
N SER A 501 5.07 -17.77 -20.89
CA SER A 501 6.48 -17.45 -21.23
C SER A 501 6.58 -17.42 -22.75
N VAL A 502 6.16 -16.32 -23.40
CA VAL A 502 6.57 -16.11 -24.80
C VAL A 502 7.88 -15.36 -24.73
N ASP A 503 8.96 -16.09 -24.50
CA ASP A 503 10.34 -15.59 -24.42
C ASP A 503 10.82 -14.92 -25.72
N THR A 504 9.90 -14.65 -26.65
CA THR A 504 10.11 -14.19 -28.01
C THR A 504 8.96 -13.32 -28.53
N ALA A 505 8.04 -12.81 -27.69
CA ALA A 505 6.93 -11.98 -28.19
C ALA A 505 7.45 -10.71 -28.90
N ARG A 506 7.04 -10.52 -30.16
CA ARG A 506 7.38 -9.34 -30.98
C ARG A 506 6.16 -8.48 -31.30
N ALA A 507 4.96 -9.05 -31.24
CA ALA A 507 3.73 -8.27 -31.31
C ALA A 507 2.58 -8.98 -30.64
N VAL A 508 1.61 -8.19 -30.18
CA VAL A 508 0.41 -8.68 -29.51
C VAL A 508 -0.81 -8.02 -30.12
N ARG A 509 -1.92 -8.77 -30.20
CA ARG A 509 -3.25 -8.27 -30.58
C ARG A 509 -4.29 -8.85 -29.63
N VAL A 510 -5.07 -7.99 -29.01
CA VAL A 510 -6.19 -8.37 -28.16
C VAL A 510 -7.43 -8.53 -29.04
N ASN A 511 -7.99 -9.74 -29.10
CA ASN A 511 -9.16 -10.06 -29.91
C ASN A 511 -10.45 -9.87 -29.11
N GLY A 512 -11.50 -9.32 -29.74
CA GLY A 512 -12.83 -9.19 -29.12
C GLY A 512 -13.03 -7.95 -28.24
N ALA A 513 -11.96 -7.27 -27.81
CA ALA A 513 -12.05 -5.92 -27.28
C ALA A 513 -12.36 -4.97 -28.46
N GLY A 514 -13.50 -4.27 -28.43
CA GLY A 514 -14.07 -3.48 -29.54
C GLY A 514 -13.25 -2.29 -30.07
N GLY A 515 -11.92 -2.31 -29.99
CA GLY A 515 -11.01 -1.26 -30.44
C GLY A 515 -9.70 -1.73 -31.10
N GLY A 516 -9.52 -3.03 -31.38
CA GLY A 516 -8.37 -3.50 -32.16
C GLY A 516 -7.00 -3.24 -31.53
N LEU A 517 -6.91 -3.33 -30.20
CA LEU A 517 -5.66 -3.12 -29.45
C LEU A 517 -4.57 -4.07 -29.95
N ALA A 518 -3.55 -3.50 -30.57
CA ALA A 518 -2.40 -4.23 -31.03
C ALA A 518 -1.14 -3.38 -30.84
N ALA A 519 -0.09 -4.02 -30.37
CA ALA A 519 1.20 -3.38 -30.18
C ALA A 519 2.30 -4.23 -30.81
N GLU A 520 3.30 -3.55 -31.37
CA GLU A 520 4.53 -4.14 -31.87
C GLU A 520 5.70 -3.71 -31.00
N LEU A 521 6.52 -4.67 -30.58
CA LEU A 521 7.84 -4.41 -30.05
C LEU A 521 8.79 -4.14 -31.23
N ILE A 522 9.29 -2.92 -31.32
CA ILE A 522 10.17 -2.48 -32.42
C ILE A 522 11.61 -2.95 -32.16
N THR A 523 12.03 -2.95 -30.88
CA THR A 523 13.35 -3.30 -30.27
C THR A 523 13.81 -2.12 -29.39
N LEU A 524 14.59 -2.22 -28.32
CA LEU A 524 15.73 -3.08 -27.95
C LEU A 524 15.33 -4.27 -27.07
N ALA A 525 16.30 -5.07 -26.64
CA ALA A 525 16.12 -6.13 -25.64
C ALA A 525 17.30 -6.12 -24.64
N GLY A 526 17.13 -6.83 -23.53
CA GLY A 526 17.83 -6.69 -22.25
C GLY A 526 19.35 -6.87 -22.27
N ALA A 527 19.89 -7.60 -21.31
CA ALA A 527 21.33 -7.86 -21.24
C ALA A 527 21.71 -9.21 -21.86
N GLU A 528 20.92 -9.68 -22.82
CA GLU A 528 21.08 -11.01 -23.40
C GLU A 528 22.26 -11.07 -24.39
N ASP A 529 22.77 -12.26 -24.68
CA ASP A 529 23.97 -12.45 -25.52
C ASP A 529 23.83 -11.89 -26.95
N GLY A 530 22.59 -11.76 -27.45
CA GLY A 530 22.29 -11.14 -28.74
C GLY A 530 22.21 -9.61 -28.72
N ASP A 531 22.17 -8.99 -27.54
CA ASP A 531 21.94 -7.55 -27.38
C ASP A 531 23.26 -6.78 -27.39
N GLY A 532 23.68 -6.38 -28.60
CA GLY A 532 24.90 -5.61 -28.84
C GLY A 532 24.69 -4.09 -28.88
N GLY A 533 25.78 -3.33 -28.70
CA GLY A 533 25.79 -1.87 -28.86
C GLY A 533 25.34 -1.06 -27.65
N TRP A 534 24.97 -1.73 -26.55
CA TRP A 534 24.80 -1.11 -25.24
C TRP A 534 26.17 -0.76 -24.63
N THR A 535 26.27 0.41 -23.99
CA THR A 535 27.50 0.88 -23.34
C THR A 535 27.19 1.40 -21.94
N GLY A 536 27.96 1.01 -20.93
CA GLY A 536 27.79 1.45 -19.55
C GLY A 536 27.74 0.28 -18.57
N TRP A 537 26.59 0.15 -17.91
CA TRP A 537 26.32 -0.80 -16.82
C TRP A 537 26.74 -2.24 -17.09
N THR A 538 26.93 -3.00 -16.01
CA THR A 538 27.38 -4.40 -16.07
C THR A 538 26.22 -5.37 -16.19
N ARG A 539 26.47 -6.54 -16.79
CA ARG A 539 25.50 -7.64 -16.82
C ARG A 539 25.36 -8.28 -15.44
N SER A 540 24.14 -8.56 -15.03
CA SER A 540 23.79 -9.14 -13.73
C SER A 540 22.91 -10.39 -13.90
N PRO A 541 23.14 -11.46 -13.13
CA PRO A 541 22.29 -12.65 -13.16
C PRO A 541 20.92 -12.43 -12.49
N GLU A 542 20.73 -11.27 -11.86
CA GLU A 542 19.44 -10.86 -11.31
C GLU A 542 18.57 -10.34 -12.45
N ALA A 543 17.88 -11.23 -13.15
CA ALA A 543 17.13 -10.93 -14.38
C ALA A 543 15.64 -11.22 -14.26
N LEU A 544 14.85 -10.68 -15.19
CA LEU A 544 13.43 -10.97 -15.30
C LEU A 544 13.20 -12.10 -16.32
N MET A 545 12.89 -13.31 -15.85
CA MET A 545 12.58 -14.48 -16.69
C MET A 545 13.69 -14.90 -17.69
N GLY A 546 14.85 -14.25 -17.68
CA GLY A 546 16.02 -14.53 -18.51
C GLY A 546 17.28 -14.81 -17.69
N THR A 547 18.43 -14.75 -18.35
CA THR A 547 19.72 -15.02 -17.67
C THR A 547 20.40 -13.73 -17.23
N TRP A 548 20.20 -12.61 -17.94
CA TRP A 548 20.94 -11.38 -17.69
C TRP A 548 20.06 -10.13 -17.73
N SER A 549 20.27 -9.24 -16.76
CA SER A 549 19.82 -7.84 -16.81
C SER A 549 21.00 -6.87 -16.80
N TRP A 550 20.77 -5.60 -17.09
CA TRP A 550 21.75 -4.56 -16.87
C TRP A 550 21.65 -4.05 -15.44
N SER A 551 22.78 -3.81 -14.77
CA SER A 551 22.78 -3.30 -13.40
C SER A 551 23.87 -2.26 -13.12
N ALA A 552 23.53 -1.29 -12.29
CA ALA A 552 24.47 -0.38 -11.66
C ALA A 552 24.23 -0.30 -10.15
N THR A 553 25.32 -0.14 -9.39
CA THR A 553 25.31 0.02 -7.94
C THR A 553 25.96 1.34 -7.50
N GLY A 554 25.84 2.38 -8.31
CA GLY A 554 26.56 3.65 -8.16
C GLY A 554 26.17 4.69 -9.21
N GLU A 555 26.98 5.73 -9.36
CA GLU A 555 26.81 6.69 -10.45
C GLU A 555 27.31 6.10 -11.75
N ASP A 556 26.39 5.77 -12.65
CA ASP A 556 26.72 5.18 -13.94
C ASP A 556 25.56 5.39 -14.93
N THR A 557 25.84 5.29 -16.22
CA THR A 557 24.87 5.48 -17.29
C THR A 557 24.91 4.33 -18.30
N LEU A 558 23.82 3.58 -18.39
CA LEU A 558 23.59 2.63 -19.48
C LEU A 558 23.01 3.36 -20.68
N THR A 559 23.67 3.31 -21.82
CA THR A 559 23.20 3.94 -23.06
C THR A 559 22.91 2.89 -24.13
N SER A 560 21.76 3.02 -24.77
CA SER A 560 21.33 2.13 -25.84
C SER A 560 22.06 2.37 -27.17
N PRO A 561 22.07 1.40 -28.11
CA PRO A 561 22.35 1.71 -29.51
C PRO A 561 21.20 2.54 -30.13
N SER A 562 21.40 3.03 -31.36
CA SER A 562 20.37 3.80 -32.09
C SER A 562 19.32 2.88 -32.72
N VAL A 563 18.04 3.26 -32.59
CA VAL A 563 16.90 2.58 -33.20
C VAL A 563 16.26 3.48 -34.25
N ASP A 564 15.90 2.90 -35.39
CA ASP A 564 15.14 3.59 -36.44
C ASP A 564 13.63 3.42 -36.18
N LEU A 565 12.96 4.53 -35.91
CA LEU A 565 11.53 4.61 -35.64
C LEU A 565 10.75 5.28 -36.79
N ARG A 566 11.35 5.38 -37.98
CA ARG A 566 10.65 5.89 -39.17
C ARG A 566 9.43 5.03 -39.48
N GLY A 567 8.34 5.70 -39.89
CA GLY A 567 7.07 5.04 -40.20
C GLY A 567 6.29 4.54 -38.97
N ARG A 568 6.78 4.77 -37.74
CA ARG A 568 6.09 4.43 -36.50
C ARG A 568 5.41 5.66 -35.91
N THR A 569 4.20 5.47 -35.38
CA THR A 569 3.37 6.53 -34.78
C THR A 569 2.85 6.03 -33.44
N ARG A 570 2.81 6.89 -32.40
CA ARG A 570 2.51 6.51 -31.01
C ARG A 570 3.54 5.55 -30.41
N VAL A 571 4.80 5.98 -30.45
CA VAL A 571 5.91 5.24 -29.84
C VAL A 571 5.91 5.42 -28.33
N TRP A 572 6.24 4.36 -27.61
CA TRP A 572 6.49 4.37 -26.18
C TRP A 572 7.71 3.51 -25.85
N LEU A 573 8.37 3.82 -24.74
CA LEU A 573 9.42 3.00 -24.17
C LEU A 573 8.80 2.04 -23.15
N GLN A 574 9.01 0.75 -23.36
CA GLN A 574 8.77 -0.26 -22.36
C GLN A 574 10.09 -0.60 -21.68
N LEU A 575 10.06 -0.76 -20.36
CA LEU A 575 11.13 -1.41 -19.63
C LEU A 575 10.55 -2.18 -18.45
N TRP A 576 11.30 -3.14 -17.98
CA TRP A 576 11.13 -3.64 -16.64
C TRP A 576 12.26 -3.12 -15.79
N ASN A 577 11.93 -2.74 -14.57
CA ASN A 577 12.94 -2.36 -13.62
C ASN A 577 12.75 -3.03 -12.27
N LYS A 578 13.86 -3.08 -11.56
CA LYS A 578 13.95 -3.38 -10.14
C LYS A 578 15.01 -2.45 -9.59
N HIS A 579 14.80 -1.89 -8.40
CA HIS A 579 15.78 -0.97 -7.82
C HIS A 579 15.79 -1.06 -6.30
N ARG A 580 16.90 -0.61 -5.72
CA ARG A 580 17.03 -0.35 -4.29
C ARG A 580 17.51 1.09 -4.11
N GLY A 581 16.73 1.83 -3.37
CA GLY A 581 16.97 3.22 -3.05
C GLY A 581 16.16 3.60 -1.81
N SER A 582 16.13 4.88 -1.50
CA SER A 582 15.41 5.38 -0.35
C SER A 582 14.46 6.49 -0.78
N VAL A 583 13.17 6.35 -0.46
CA VAL A 583 12.20 7.45 -0.55
C VAL A 583 12.56 8.59 0.42
N TYR A 584 13.47 8.33 1.36
CA TYR A 584 13.98 9.31 2.31
C TYR A 584 15.18 10.10 1.80
N GLN A 585 15.83 9.67 0.71
CA GLN A 585 17.00 10.31 0.13
C GLN A 585 16.74 10.60 -1.36
N PRO A 586 16.06 11.72 -1.70
CA PRO A 586 15.64 12.02 -3.07
C PRO A 586 16.78 12.10 -4.09
N ALA A 587 18.01 12.34 -3.63
CA ALA A 587 19.20 12.31 -4.47
C ALA A 587 19.54 10.90 -4.99
N GLN A 588 19.05 9.84 -4.33
CA GLN A 588 19.11 8.46 -4.79
C GLN A 588 17.98 8.19 -5.78
N ARG A 589 18.28 8.30 -7.06
CA ARG A 589 17.27 8.12 -8.11
C ARG A 589 17.82 7.54 -9.40
N GLY A 590 16.92 6.90 -10.13
CA GLY A 590 17.10 6.49 -11.52
C GLY A 590 16.41 7.48 -12.46
N LEU A 591 17.11 7.92 -13.50
CA LEU A 591 16.56 8.75 -14.57
C LEU A 591 16.60 8.01 -15.90
N VAL A 592 15.50 8.05 -16.63
CA VAL A 592 15.42 7.62 -18.03
C VAL A 592 15.44 8.85 -18.90
N GLN A 593 16.36 8.88 -19.87
CA GLN A 593 16.53 9.99 -20.79
C GLN A 593 16.39 9.52 -22.24
N PHE A 594 15.71 10.31 -23.05
CA PHE A 594 15.48 10.06 -24.47
C PHE A 594 16.28 11.03 -25.35
N SER A 595 16.72 10.55 -26.52
CA SER A 595 17.37 11.35 -27.56
C SER A 595 16.81 11.00 -28.94
N ALA A 596 16.43 12.02 -29.72
CA ALA A 596 15.99 11.87 -31.10
C ALA A 596 17.13 12.00 -32.14
N ASP A 597 18.31 12.46 -31.72
CA ASP A 597 19.43 12.88 -32.58
C ASP A 597 20.69 12.05 -32.33
N SER A 598 20.52 10.77 -31.99
CA SER A 598 21.61 9.82 -31.72
C SER A 598 22.47 10.15 -30.50
N GLY A 599 21.97 10.95 -29.57
CA GLY A 599 22.60 11.27 -28.29
C GLY A 599 23.30 12.63 -28.25
N ALA A 600 23.07 13.51 -29.22
CA ALA A 600 23.59 14.89 -29.17
C ALA A 600 22.80 15.74 -28.15
N THR A 601 21.49 15.50 -28.03
CA THR A 601 20.63 16.09 -27.00
C THR A 601 19.86 15.01 -26.25
N TRP A 602 19.59 15.25 -24.96
CA TRP A 602 18.90 14.33 -24.05
C TRP A 602 17.81 15.05 -23.28
N SER A 603 16.68 14.39 -23.05
CA SER A 603 15.58 14.90 -22.22
C SER A 603 15.13 13.85 -21.23
N ASP A 604 14.87 14.26 -19.99
CA ASP A 604 14.32 13.39 -18.95
C ASP A 604 12.88 13.03 -19.30
N VAL A 605 12.57 11.73 -19.32
CA VAL A 605 11.24 11.22 -19.69
C VAL A 605 10.61 10.36 -18.60
N TYR A 606 11.41 9.80 -17.70
CA TYR A 606 10.92 9.10 -16.51
C TYR A 606 11.95 9.18 -15.38
N ALA A 607 11.47 9.16 -14.14
CA ALA A 607 12.29 9.13 -12.94
C ALA A 607 11.69 8.14 -11.93
N VAL A 608 12.57 7.48 -11.18
CA VAL A 608 12.20 6.60 -10.08
C VAL A 608 13.00 6.93 -8.83
N THR A 609 12.31 6.93 -7.70
CA THR A 609 12.87 7.02 -6.36
C THR A 609 12.35 5.86 -5.51
N GLY A 610 12.98 5.60 -4.36
CA GLY A 610 12.50 4.59 -3.42
C GLY A 610 13.02 3.19 -3.61
N ASP A 611 12.37 2.24 -2.92
CA ASP A 611 12.73 0.83 -2.95
C ASP A 611 11.71 0.03 -3.77
N GLY A 612 12.21 -0.68 -4.78
CA GLY A 612 11.43 -1.49 -5.71
C GLY A 612 12.08 -2.85 -5.89
N PRO A 613 12.09 -3.71 -4.85
CA PRO A 613 12.88 -4.93 -4.82
C PRO A 613 12.34 -6.06 -5.72
N ALA A 614 11.15 -5.86 -6.29
CA ALA A 614 10.53 -6.75 -7.27
C ALA A 614 10.52 -6.10 -8.65
N TRP A 615 10.61 -6.92 -9.69
CA TRP A 615 10.50 -6.47 -11.07
C TRP A 615 9.08 -6.01 -11.39
N TYR A 616 8.95 -4.84 -12.00
CA TYR A 616 7.69 -4.33 -12.52
C TYR A 616 7.87 -3.60 -13.85
N PRO A 617 6.85 -3.60 -14.73
CA PRO A 617 6.91 -2.94 -16.01
C PRO A 617 6.63 -1.45 -15.86
N VAL A 618 7.29 -0.67 -16.69
CA VAL A 618 7.04 0.75 -16.88
C VAL A 618 6.79 0.99 -18.37
N ARG A 619 5.70 1.71 -18.64
CA ARG A 619 5.40 2.31 -19.94
C ARG A 619 5.62 3.81 -19.85
N VAL A 620 6.50 4.33 -20.71
CA VAL A 620 6.72 5.77 -20.87
C VAL A 620 6.30 6.15 -22.28
N ASP A 621 5.19 6.87 -22.44
CA ASP A 621 4.77 7.36 -23.74
C ASP A 621 5.79 8.38 -24.28
N LEU A 622 6.25 8.21 -25.52
CA LEU A 622 7.29 9.03 -26.15
C LEU A 622 6.80 9.62 -27.48
N PRO A 623 5.91 10.62 -27.45
CA PRO A 623 5.42 11.25 -28.69
C PRO A 623 6.55 11.78 -29.56
N ALA A 624 7.59 12.36 -28.94
CA ALA A 624 8.78 12.91 -29.62
C ALA A 624 9.63 11.85 -30.33
N ALA A 625 9.45 10.56 -30.06
CA ALA A 625 10.16 9.49 -30.75
C ALA A 625 9.55 9.11 -32.10
N SER A 626 8.31 9.54 -32.39
CA SER A 626 7.59 9.20 -33.61
C SER A 626 8.36 9.66 -34.86
N GLY A 627 8.62 8.73 -35.79
CA GLY A 627 9.30 9.03 -37.06
C GLY A 627 10.80 9.30 -36.95
N THR A 628 11.40 9.17 -35.77
CA THR A 628 12.82 9.51 -35.57
C THR A 628 13.75 8.42 -36.12
N PRO A 629 14.76 8.75 -36.96
CA PRO A 629 15.60 7.74 -37.60
C PRO A 629 16.75 7.23 -36.70
N ARG A 630 17.04 7.91 -35.59
CA ARG A 630 18.19 7.63 -34.71
C ARG A 630 17.85 7.82 -33.23
N ALA A 631 16.76 7.20 -32.80
CA ALA A 631 16.32 7.24 -31.41
C ALA A 631 17.31 6.52 -30.49
N ARG A 632 17.58 7.10 -29.31
CA ARG A 632 18.32 6.44 -28.23
C ARG A 632 17.63 6.67 -26.88
N VAL A 633 17.89 5.76 -25.96
CA VAL A 633 17.54 5.89 -24.55
C VAL A 633 18.79 5.67 -23.69
N ARG A 634 18.87 6.34 -22.55
CA ARG A 634 19.85 6.01 -21.51
C ARG A 634 19.22 6.01 -20.12
N PHE A 635 19.79 5.19 -19.26
CA PHE A 635 19.39 4.98 -17.87
C PHE A 635 20.53 5.46 -16.98
N VAL A 636 20.26 6.46 -16.15
CA VAL A 636 21.25 7.11 -15.28
C VAL A 636 20.92 6.77 -13.84
N ALA A 637 21.85 6.14 -13.13
CA ALA A 637 21.78 5.96 -11.69
C ALA A 637 22.58 7.08 -11.00
N THR A 638 22.03 7.65 -9.93
CA THR A 638 22.64 8.79 -9.20
C THR A 638 22.60 8.57 -7.69
N GLY A 639 23.57 9.13 -6.95
CA GLY A 639 23.54 9.12 -5.49
C GLY A 639 23.69 7.74 -4.84
N GLY A 640 24.27 6.75 -5.54
CA GLY A 640 24.38 5.37 -5.05
C GLY A 640 23.10 4.53 -5.22
N PHE A 641 22.18 4.97 -6.08
CA PHE A 641 20.98 4.22 -6.44
C PHE A 641 21.36 2.89 -7.12
N ALA A 642 20.93 1.77 -6.55
CA ALA A 642 21.16 0.46 -7.14
C ALA A 642 19.99 0.10 -8.05
N TRP A 643 20.24 -0.08 -9.34
CA TRP A 643 19.20 -0.19 -10.35
C TRP A 643 19.50 -1.33 -11.30
N TRP A 644 18.48 -2.13 -11.56
CA TRP A 644 18.44 -3.18 -12.56
C TRP A 644 17.38 -2.84 -13.58
N VAL A 645 17.75 -3.02 -14.84
CA VAL A 645 16.89 -2.76 -15.98
C VAL A 645 16.99 -3.94 -16.92
N ASP A 646 15.82 -4.43 -17.32
CA ASP A 646 15.68 -5.56 -18.23
C ASP A 646 14.48 -5.30 -19.14
N ALA A 647 14.34 -6.11 -20.17
CA ALA A 647 13.24 -6.02 -21.11
C ALA A 647 12.92 -4.64 -21.68
N VAL A 648 13.99 -3.89 -21.97
CA VAL A 648 13.93 -2.52 -22.49
C VAL A 648 13.73 -2.52 -23.99
N GLY A 649 12.66 -1.89 -24.47
CA GLY A 649 12.55 -1.62 -25.89
C GLY A 649 11.53 -0.55 -26.25
N PHE A 650 11.65 -0.02 -27.46
CA PHE A 650 10.59 0.81 -28.04
C PHE A 650 9.48 -0.08 -28.57
N ALA A 651 8.25 0.34 -28.33
CA ALA A 651 7.07 -0.29 -28.86
C ALA A 651 6.13 0.77 -29.47
N THR A 652 5.19 0.32 -30.29
CA THR A 652 4.25 1.20 -30.98
C THR A 652 2.91 0.51 -31.09
N ASP A 653 1.82 1.28 -31.01
CA ASP A 653 0.52 0.78 -31.40
C ASP A 653 0.56 0.46 -32.91
N SER A 654 0.21 -0.75 -33.31
CA SER A 654 0.28 -1.18 -34.70
C SER A 654 -0.68 -2.32 -35.00
N THR A 655 -1.65 -2.05 -35.85
CA THR A 655 -2.58 -3.06 -36.40
C THR A 655 -2.02 -3.72 -37.65
N SER A 656 -1.08 -3.07 -38.34
CA SER A 656 -0.49 -3.55 -39.58
C SER A 656 0.45 -4.74 -39.40
N VAL A 657 0.98 -4.95 -38.19
CA VAL A 657 1.82 -6.12 -37.90
C VAL A 657 1.13 -7.41 -38.33
N PHE A 658 -0.19 -7.48 -38.17
CA PHE A 658 -0.98 -8.66 -38.45
C PHE A 658 -1.69 -8.64 -39.83
N GLN A 659 -1.50 -7.62 -40.67
CA GLN A 659 -2.26 -7.40 -41.93
C GLN A 659 -1.91 -8.35 -43.09
N VAL A 660 -0.89 -9.21 -42.97
CA VAL A 660 -0.44 -10.10 -44.07
C VAL A 660 -1.11 -11.50 -44.07
N LEU A 661 -2.08 -11.79 -43.20
CA LEU A 661 -2.71 -13.13 -43.19
C LEU A 661 -4.22 -13.06 -43.35
N THR A 662 -4.64 -13.41 -44.58
CA THR A 662 -5.98 -13.84 -44.95
C THR A 662 -6.45 -14.96 -44.03
N VAL A 663 -7.68 -14.77 -43.55
CA VAL A 663 -8.58 -15.71 -42.88
C VAL A 663 -8.14 -17.18 -42.98
N ALA A 664 -7.55 -17.71 -41.90
CA ALA A 664 -7.67 -19.13 -41.62
C ALA A 664 -9.03 -19.35 -40.98
N ALA A 665 -9.84 -20.17 -41.65
CA ALA A 665 -11.22 -20.46 -41.32
C ALA A 665 -11.41 -20.90 -39.86
N ALA A 666 -12.61 -20.57 -39.36
CA ALA A 666 -13.15 -20.90 -38.06
C ALA A 666 -12.62 -22.22 -37.47
N VAL A 667 -11.98 -22.11 -36.30
CA VAL A 667 -11.85 -23.21 -35.34
C VAL A 667 -12.59 -22.77 -34.09
N GLY A 668 -13.46 -23.65 -33.62
CA GLY A 668 -14.46 -23.39 -32.59
C GLY A 668 -13.89 -22.88 -31.27
N VAL A 669 -14.71 -22.06 -30.64
CA VAL A 669 -14.54 -21.44 -29.33
C VAL A 669 -14.35 -22.55 -28.28
N SER A 670 -13.25 -22.51 -27.52
CA SER A 670 -13.28 -23.04 -26.16
C SER A 670 -13.88 -21.95 -25.30
N GLU A 671 -15.18 -22.06 -25.06
CA GLU A 671 -15.86 -21.24 -24.08
C GLU A 671 -15.32 -21.64 -22.71
N ASN A 672 -14.66 -20.70 -22.02
CA ASN A 672 -14.78 -20.69 -20.57
C ASN A 672 -14.82 -19.25 -20.07
N PRO A 673 -16.01 -18.72 -19.71
CA PRO A 673 -16.09 -17.85 -18.56
C PRO A 673 -15.72 -18.68 -17.31
N VAL A 674 -15.22 -18.04 -16.24
CA VAL A 674 -15.28 -18.68 -14.92
C VAL A 674 -16.75 -18.80 -14.54
N ARG A 675 -17.33 -19.96 -14.87
CA ARG A 675 -18.61 -20.47 -14.36
C ARG A 675 -18.48 -21.97 -14.13
N SER A 676 -18.64 -22.37 -12.88
CA SER A 676 -18.82 -23.75 -12.38
C SER A 676 -17.58 -24.65 -12.19
N ASP A 677 -17.79 -25.60 -11.28
CA ASP A 677 -17.14 -26.86 -10.88
C ASP A 677 -16.01 -27.50 -11.74
N GLN A 678 -15.17 -26.76 -12.46
CA GLN A 678 -14.04 -27.30 -13.23
C GLN A 678 -12.75 -26.49 -13.00
N VAL A 679 -11.60 -27.18 -13.07
CA VAL A 679 -10.24 -26.63 -12.92
C VAL A 679 -9.42 -27.03 -14.12
N VAL A 680 -8.75 -26.07 -14.77
CA VAL A 680 -7.85 -26.35 -15.90
C VAL A 680 -6.40 -26.41 -15.39
N VAL A 681 -5.69 -27.47 -15.76
CA VAL A 681 -4.27 -27.69 -15.46
C VAL A 681 -3.50 -27.60 -16.78
N SER A 682 -2.73 -26.54 -16.98
CA SER A 682 -1.92 -26.33 -18.19
C SER A 682 -0.42 -26.48 -17.90
N TRP A 683 0.37 -26.91 -18.89
CA TRP A 683 1.83 -27.00 -18.76
C TRP A 683 2.56 -26.47 -20.02
N PRO A 684 3.70 -25.77 -19.84
CA PRO A 684 4.46 -25.20 -20.95
C PRO A 684 5.58 -26.13 -21.47
N LEU A 685 5.67 -27.37 -20.97
CA LEU A 685 6.81 -28.25 -21.20
C LEU A 685 6.50 -29.34 -22.24
N GLY A 686 7.39 -29.50 -23.22
CA GLY A 686 7.47 -30.66 -24.10
C GLY A 686 6.61 -30.63 -25.36
N VAL A 687 6.94 -31.49 -26.33
CA VAL A 687 6.16 -31.72 -27.57
C VAL A 687 5.49 -33.09 -27.59
N THR A 688 5.57 -33.83 -26.50
CA THR A 688 5.04 -35.20 -26.36
C THR A 688 3.87 -35.25 -25.36
N ALA A 689 3.34 -36.46 -25.14
CA ALA A 689 2.21 -36.64 -24.24
C ALA A 689 2.59 -36.40 -22.77
N ALA A 690 1.77 -35.63 -22.08
CA ALA A 690 1.94 -35.30 -20.67
C ALA A 690 1.16 -36.24 -19.77
N ARG A 691 1.75 -36.65 -18.64
CA ARG A 691 1.05 -37.36 -17.57
C ARG A 691 0.65 -36.39 -16.48
N VAL A 692 -0.65 -36.29 -16.20
CA VAL A 692 -1.21 -35.45 -15.15
C VAL A 692 -1.68 -36.33 -14.01
N GLY A 693 -1.24 -36.01 -12.79
CA GLY A 693 -1.71 -36.62 -11.56
C GLY A 693 -2.23 -35.56 -10.60
N ILE A 694 -3.41 -35.76 -10.03
CA ILE A 694 -3.95 -34.89 -8.98
C ILE A 694 -4.06 -35.70 -7.70
N TYR A 695 -3.57 -35.14 -6.60
CA TYR A 695 -3.48 -35.80 -5.31
C TYR A 695 -4.13 -34.96 -4.22
N THR A 696 -4.70 -35.60 -3.21
CA THR A 696 -5.00 -34.92 -1.94
C THR A 696 -3.70 -34.48 -1.27
N PHE A 697 -3.79 -33.54 -0.33
CA PHE A 697 -2.63 -33.14 0.47
C PHE A 697 -2.04 -34.29 1.32
N THR A 698 -2.83 -35.33 1.62
CA THR A 698 -2.38 -36.56 2.29
C THR A 698 -1.65 -37.54 1.36
N GLY A 699 -1.58 -37.25 0.06
CA GLY A 699 -0.86 -38.04 -0.93
C GLY A 699 -1.70 -39.04 -1.71
N ASP A 700 -3.03 -39.06 -1.50
CA ASP A 700 -3.93 -39.97 -2.20
C ASP A 700 -4.16 -39.48 -3.64
N ARG A 701 -3.91 -40.34 -4.63
CA ARG A 701 -4.09 -39.96 -6.04
C ARG A 701 -5.56 -40.00 -6.43
N LEU A 702 -6.11 -38.84 -6.74
CA LEU A 702 -7.49 -38.64 -7.20
C LEU A 702 -7.63 -38.82 -8.71
N ILE A 703 -6.67 -38.32 -9.48
CA ILE A 703 -6.68 -38.36 -10.94
C ILE A 703 -5.33 -38.82 -11.47
N SER A 704 -5.38 -39.60 -12.55
CA SER A 704 -4.24 -39.94 -13.38
C SER A 704 -4.70 -39.90 -14.84
N ALA A 705 -4.17 -38.98 -15.63
CA ALA A 705 -4.51 -38.81 -17.03
C ALA A 705 -3.26 -38.67 -17.89
N THR A 706 -3.38 -39.02 -19.16
CA THR A 706 -2.35 -38.74 -20.17
C THR A 706 -2.98 -37.85 -21.23
N VAL A 707 -2.38 -36.70 -21.49
CA VAL A 707 -2.85 -35.73 -22.49
C VAL A 707 -1.88 -35.73 -23.66
N ALA A 708 -2.36 -36.06 -24.86
CA ALA A 708 -1.57 -36.13 -26.08
C ALA A 708 -1.42 -34.75 -26.74
N PRO A 709 -0.30 -34.48 -27.44
CA PRO A 709 -0.14 -33.25 -28.22
C PRO A 709 -1.20 -33.12 -29.33
N PRO A 710 -1.59 -31.91 -29.75
CA PRO A 710 -1.03 -30.61 -29.35
C PRO A 710 -1.57 -30.06 -28.02
N ASN A 711 -2.46 -30.79 -27.34
CA ASN A 711 -3.07 -30.34 -26.11
C ASN A 711 -2.05 -30.33 -24.98
N ASN A 712 -1.91 -29.18 -24.33
CA ASN A 712 -1.03 -29.00 -23.17
C ASN A 712 -1.82 -28.69 -21.90
N GLU A 713 -3.09 -29.10 -21.88
CA GLU A 713 -4.03 -28.83 -20.79
C GLU A 713 -4.84 -30.08 -20.41
N PHE A 714 -5.16 -30.20 -19.14
CA PHE A 714 -6.06 -31.21 -18.59
C PHE A 714 -7.16 -30.52 -17.79
N VAL A 715 -8.41 -30.83 -18.11
CA VAL A 715 -9.57 -30.30 -17.37
C VAL A 715 -9.98 -31.28 -16.29
N TRP A 716 -9.90 -30.83 -15.04
CA TRP A 716 -10.41 -31.53 -13.89
C TRP A 716 -11.82 -31.05 -13.54
N ASP A 717 -12.80 -31.92 -13.73
CA ASP A 717 -14.17 -31.72 -13.23
C ASP A 717 -14.26 -32.04 -11.72
N LEU A 718 -14.65 -31.03 -10.93
CA LEU A 718 -14.82 -31.10 -9.48
C LEU A 718 -16.16 -31.74 -9.05
N THR A 719 -16.95 -32.28 -9.99
CA THR A 719 -18.27 -32.90 -9.78
C THR A 719 -18.44 -34.29 -10.40
N ALA A 720 -17.46 -34.81 -11.13
CA ALA A 720 -17.60 -36.08 -11.86
C ALA A 720 -17.88 -37.29 -10.94
N GLY A 721 -18.85 -38.14 -11.33
CA GLY A 721 -19.23 -39.36 -10.59
C GLY A 721 -20.22 -39.15 -9.44
N GLY A 722 -20.89 -37.99 -9.37
CA GLY A 722 -21.95 -37.72 -8.40
C GLY A 722 -21.47 -37.36 -6.99
N ARG A 723 -20.15 -37.18 -6.79
CA ARG A 723 -19.57 -36.69 -5.54
C ARG A 723 -18.70 -35.47 -5.83
N ARG A 724 -18.92 -34.41 -5.05
CA ARG A 724 -18.15 -33.15 -5.17
C ARG A 724 -16.77 -33.32 -4.56
N VAL A 725 -15.77 -32.73 -5.20
CA VAL A 725 -14.42 -32.58 -4.64
C VAL A 725 -14.50 -31.64 -3.43
N ALA A 726 -13.97 -32.08 -2.29
CA ALA A 726 -14.04 -31.38 -1.01
C ALA A 726 -13.26 -30.05 -1.04
N ASN A 727 -13.65 -29.10 -0.19
CA ASN A 727 -12.80 -27.95 0.10
C ASN A 727 -11.47 -28.43 0.70
N GLY A 728 -10.35 -27.91 0.24
CA GLY A 728 -9.04 -28.36 0.71
C GLY A 728 -7.90 -28.08 -0.26
N ALA A 729 -6.70 -28.51 0.15
CA ALA A 729 -5.49 -28.40 -0.65
C ALA A 729 -5.25 -29.69 -1.45
N TYR A 730 -4.84 -29.52 -2.70
CA TYR A 730 -4.54 -30.58 -3.65
C TYR A 730 -3.16 -30.33 -4.27
N LEU A 731 -2.47 -31.42 -4.62
CA LEU A 731 -1.22 -31.38 -5.35
C LEU A 731 -1.46 -31.82 -6.78
N VAL A 732 -1.14 -30.95 -7.73
CA VAL A 732 -1.18 -31.25 -9.15
C VAL A 732 0.25 -31.52 -9.62
N ILE A 733 0.47 -32.69 -10.22
CA ILE A 733 1.75 -33.11 -10.76
C ILE A 733 1.59 -33.33 -12.25
N VAL A 734 2.42 -32.66 -13.05
CA VAL A 734 2.47 -32.87 -14.50
C VAL A 734 3.85 -33.36 -14.89
N GLN A 735 3.92 -34.42 -15.69
CA GLN A 735 5.17 -34.98 -16.17
C GLN A 735 5.19 -34.98 -17.71
N VAL A 736 6.18 -34.33 -18.31
CA VAL A 736 6.37 -34.30 -19.77
C VAL A 736 7.86 -34.40 -20.06
N ASP A 737 8.25 -35.26 -21.01
CA ASP A 737 9.65 -35.42 -21.45
C ASP A 737 10.65 -35.60 -20.28
N GLY A 738 10.27 -36.39 -19.26
CA GLY A 738 11.09 -36.65 -18.07
C GLY A 738 11.17 -35.50 -17.06
N ARG A 739 10.58 -34.34 -17.34
CA ARG A 739 10.46 -33.20 -16.42
C ARG A 739 9.18 -33.31 -15.60
N VAL A 740 9.21 -32.82 -14.37
CA VAL A 740 8.08 -32.89 -13.43
C VAL A 740 7.76 -31.49 -12.89
N SER A 741 6.54 -31.01 -13.13
CA SER A 741 5.97 -29.82 -12.50
C SER A 741 5.09 -30.24 -11.32
N ARG A 742 5.14 -29.47 -10.23
CA ARG A 742 4.30 -29.66 -9.03
C ARG A 742 3.67 -28.33 -8.65
N GLN A 743 2.34 -28.30 -8.57
CA GLN A 743 1.58 -27.12 -8.19
C GLN A 743 0.64 -27.46 -7.03
N ARG A 744 0.41 -26.47 -6.17
CA ARG A 744 -0.58 -26.57 -5.07
C ARG A 744 -1.84 -25.84 -5.51
N LEU A 745 -2.98 -26.52 -5.39
CA LEU A 745 -4.29 -25.96 -5.67
C LEU A 745 -5.10 -25.93 -4.38
N PHE A 746 -5.77 -24.81 -4.10
CA PHE A 746 -6.73 -24.70 -3.00
C PHE A 746 -8.14 -24.60 -3.60
N VAL A 747 -9.01 -25.54 -3.24
CA VAL A 747 -10.44 -25.50 -3.60
C VAL A 747 -11.20 -24.99 -2.38
N THR A 748 -11.90 -23.87 -2.52
CA THR A 748 -12.77 -23.31 -1.47
C THR A 748 -14.10 -22.87 -2.08
N ARG A 749 -15.20 -23.10 -1.39
CA ARG A 749 -16.55 -22.65 -1.80
C ARG A 749 -17.28 -22.09 -0.57
N SER A 750 -18.07 -21.02 -0.73
CA SER A 750 -18.83 -20.42 0.36
C SER A 750 -19.92 -21.37 0.88
N GLY A 751 -20.01 -21.54 2.20
CA GLY A 751 -21.09 -22.28 2.86
C GLY A 751 -20.83 -23.75 3.22
N GLN A 752 -19.58 -24.24 3.17
CA GLN A 752 -19.17 -25.51 3.78
C GLN A 752 -17.90 -25.36 4.62
#